data_AF-A0A1Q6KDB9-F1
#
_entry.id   AF-A0A1Q6KDB9-F1
#
_cell.length_a   1.000
_cell.length_b   1.000
_cell.length_c   1.000
_cell.angle_alpha   90.00
_cell.angle_beta   90.00
_cell.angle_gamma   90.00
#
_symmetry.space_group_name_H-M   'P 1'
#
loop_
_entity.id
_entity.type
_entity.pdbx_description
1 polymer ?
#
loop_
_entity_poly.entity_id
_entity_poly.type
_entity_poly.pdbx_seq_one_letter_code
_entity_poly.pdbx_strand_id
1 'polypeptide(L)'
;MKDTNNILEFNELKNRLEGLDDEQRMDILADFIKEHENEEDGGCYNDIYKYTQFLDKYEYKFELMKSFGDDESINKVKEYCPEDKIEMIAKIIEGHNENEKLHLIIDFVREYEKKEYIRAYYDRGASPSYIRYTNIDKYIKLLKSYDDKLELAQTTDNFDIAEKILVEYPFNNEERNKYERLLENNDDIATVLNPKILSKKYDFLEDKLDFIVTDKFVTRNLLNLSGVELELFKLLYSKAEKSNAEILHTLNYMPYWIKNCSELTSSIAGKLIKNEKISDEIIEKLLWVYTTDQNEVYSIKADIINNLTTIDDIVNLEKIIKETCENTINEESQKNDKDINKIKEALIMSTYGIGLDKAQSLLQSYNISQIELNDENKQTMLMYLAISQICNENNSDKLITIYNEYTRDNDININYLRDVVFQNELRAIFAKELNNVYTDIDDLKKVDEQEGVIIYDAGTDFKICMTAIGAYQGEFKNQENYFDYWNNKKILSHVNCCSLISNNNLTSATISNICLGFSGFDEDMLIGGSNKDMNSTDGSEQMYGVQYWLSNLSSPENIINSTRGQYNEIDYERRDLGNGEYYKKNPDFIVFFEEFDNVDNIDMNDAEIQEILNDEQNKWKESVKAAKEFNIPIVKINRERCAKSEKQKIENNFKKYLETHDVTLLSSIITNFENNRTGTREHNYLKEKYFSNEKIQEMLDKIFISLQGLQDDKLKKSNAKELAKLLENEKGNTERCNLIVRDKVTNEFLGFDVNKYLDTISQLIENEKER
;
A
#
# COMPACT_ATOMS: atom_id res chain seq x y z
N MET A 1 -19.29 -10.65 -65.74
CA MET A 1 -19.14 -9.27 -66.25
C MET A 1 -18.57 -8.29 -65.21
N LYS A 2 -18.61 -8.55 -63.89
CA LYS A 2 -18.00 -7.66 -62.87
C LYS A 2 -16.45 -7.72 -62.79
N ASP A 3 -15.78 -8.81 -63.18
CA ASP A 3 -14.30 -8.93 -63.03
C ASP A 3 -13.44 -8.28 -64.13
N THR A 4 -13.99 -8.03 -65.32
CA THR A 4 -13.21 -7.43 -66.42
C THR A 4 -13.08 -5.91 -66.33
N ASN A 5 -14.01 -5.22 -65.63
CA ASN A 5 -13.93 -3.77 -65.45
C ASN A 5 -12.86 -3.38 -64.42
N ASN A 6 -12.75 -4.16 -63.33
CA ASN A 6 -11.82 -3.92 -62.22
C ASN A 6 -10.33 -3.98 -62.62
N ILE A 7 -9.98 -4.76 -63.65
CA ILE A 7 -8.60 -4.87 -64.18
C ILE A 7 -8.27 -3.74 -65.16
N LEU A 8 -9.26 -3.26 -65.92
CA LEU A 8 -9.10 -2.13 -66.84
C LEU A 8 -8.93 -0.82 -66.06
N GLU A 9 -9.76 -0.60 -65.05
CA GLU A 9 -9.71 0.56 -64.14
C GLU A 9 -8.38 0.65 -63.38
N PHE A 10 -7.88 -0.48 -62.86
CA PHE A 10 -6.62 -0.52 -62.11
C PHE A 10 -5.38 -0.26 -62.99
N ASN A 11 -5.40 -0.71 -64.25
CA ASN A 11 -4.33 -0.41 -65.21
C ASN A 11 -4.38 1.03 -65.72
N GLU A 12 -5.58 1.59 -65.88
CA GLU A 12 -5.76 3.01 -66.20
C GLU A 12 -5.22 3.91 -65.08
N LEU A 13 -5.56 3.61 -63.84
CA LEU A 13 -5.03 4.30 -62.67
C LEU A 13 -3.50 4.20 -62.60
N LYS A 14 -2.94 3.00 -62.79
CA LYS A 14 -1.48 2.79 -62.78
C LYS A 14 -0.75 3.66 -63.81
N ASN A 15 -1.32 3.82 -65.02
CA ASN A 15 -0.74 4.68 -66.05
C ASN A 15 -0.89 6.17 -65.71
N ARG A 16 -1.98 6.58 -65.03
CA ARG A 16 -2.18 7.97 -64.57
C ARG A 16 -1.19 8.38 -63.49
N LEU A 17 -0.72 7.42 -62.69
CA LEU A 17 0.20 7.64 -61.57
C LEU A 17 1.68 7.53 -61.96
N GLU A 18 1.96 7.05 -63.19
CA GLU A 18 3.33 6.79 -63.65
C GLU A 18 4.11 8.10 -63.81
N GLY A 19 5.27 8.19 -63.14
CA GLY A 19 6.15 9.36 -63.16
C GLY A 19 5.79 10.48 -62.18
N LEU A 20 4.74 10.31 -61.36
CA LEU A 20 4.33 11.26 -60.32
C LEU A 20 4.97 10.94 -58.96
N ASP A 21 5.12 11.94 -58.10
CA ASP A 21 5.49 11.75 -56.68
C ASP A 21 4.26 11.43 -55.81
N ASP A 22 4.49 11.02 -54.56
CA ASP A 22 3.39 10.57 -53.67
C ASP A 22 2.37 11.65 -53.33
N GLU A 23 2.75 12.92 -53.29
CA GLU A 23 1.83 14.03 -53.05
C GLU A 23 0.86 14.18 -54.23
N GLN A 24 1.41 14.17 -55.44
CA GLN A 24 0.64 14.20 -56.68
C GLN A 24 -0.23 12.95 -56.87
N ARG A 25 0.30 11.78 -56.50
CA ARG A 25 -0.44 10.51 -56.56
C ARG A 25 -1.60 10.51 -55.57
N MET A 26 -1.42 11.05 -54.36
CA MET A 26 -2.44 11.07 -53.32
C MET A 26 -3.70 11.81 -53.76
N ASP A 27 -3.56 13.01 -54.32
CA ASP A 27 -4.71 13.80 -54.80
C ASP A 27 -5.48 13.04 -55.91
N ILE A 28 -4.75 12.46 -56.85
CA ILE A 28 -5.33 11.68 -57.96
C ILE A 28 -5.99 10.40 -57.44
N LEU A 29 -5.39 9.73 -56.46
CA LEU A 29 -5.95 8.54 -55.82
C LEU A 29 -7.24 8.89 -55.07
N ALA A 30 -7.26 10.00 -54.33
CA ALA A 30 -8.43 10.44 -53.59
C ALA A 30 -9.61 10.74 -54.53
N ASP A 31 -9.34 11.45 -55.63
CA ASP A 31 -10.36 11.75 -56.64
C ASP A 31 -10.83 10.48 -57.38
N PHE A 32 -9.89 9.60 -57.73
CA PHE A 32 -10.22 8.34 -58.40
C PHE A 32 -11.12 7.44 -57.54
N ILE A 33 -10.83 7.34 -56.23
CA ILE A 33 -11.63 6.59 -55.27
C ILE A 33 -13.05 7.17 -55.20
N LYS A 34 -13.20 8.50 -55.09
CA LYS A 34 -14.51 9.17 -55.08
C LYS A 34 -15.31 8.98 -56.38
N GLU A 35 -14.64 8.93 -57.52
CA GLU A 35 -15.29 8.79 -58.84
C GLU A 35 -15.79 7.37 -59.14
N HIS A 36 -15.20 6.35 -58.50
CA HIS A 36 -15.46 4.93 -58.82
C HIS A 36 -16.20 4.18 -57.70
N GLU A 37 -16.59 4.85 -56.62
CA GLU A 37 -17.43 4.28 -55.56
C GLU A 37 -18.94 4.33 -55.93
N ASN A 38 -19.60 3.18 -55.95
CA ASN A 38 -21.06 3.09 -56.02
C ASN A 38 -21.63 2.98 -54.60
N GLU A 39 -22.52 3.90 -54.22
CA GLU A 39 -23.16 3.97 -52.89
C GLU A 39 -24.07 2.75 -52.53
N GLU A 40 -24.29 1.79 -53.42
CA GLU A 40 -25.36 0.77 -53.25
C GLU A 40 -24.96 -0.54 -52.55
N ASP A 41 -23.69 -0.90 -52.46
CA ASP A 41 -23.26 -2.09 -51.70
C ASP A 41 -22.41 -1.62 -50.52
N GLY A 42 -22.90 -1.77 -49.28
CA GLY A 42 -22.26 -1.39 -48.02
C GLY A 42 -20.95 -2.14 -47.69
N GLY A 43 -20.03 -2.19 -48.65
CA GLY A 43 -18.66 -2.67 -48.56
C GLY A 43 -17.70 -1.54 -48.90
N CYS A 44 -17.84 -0.39 -48.22
CA CYS A 44 -16.71 0.52 -48.09
C CYS A 44 -15.63 -0.17 -47.25
N TYR A 45 -14.40 0.33 -47.25
CA TYR A 45 -13.30 -0.06 -46.33
C TYR A 45 -12.33 -1.17 -46.77
N ASN A 46 -12.73 -2.25 -47.47
CA ASN A 46 -11.75 -3.27 -47.92
C ASN A 46 -10.96 -2.88 -49.19
N ASP A 47 -11.44 -1.92 -49.98
CA ASP A 47 -10.82 -1.55 -51.26
C ASP A 47 -9.89 -0.31 -51.18
N ILE A 48 -9.98 0.54 -50.16
CA ILE A 48 -9.10 1.72 -50.01
C ILE A 48 -7.63 1.30 -49.81
N TYR A 49 -7.41 0.22 -49.05
CA TYR A 49 -6.06 -0.35 -48.85
C TYR A 49 -5.40 -0.74 -50.18
N LYS A 50 -6.17 -1.29 -51.13
CA LYS A 50 -5.68 -1.65 -52.47
C LYS A 50 -5.14 -0.44 -53.23
N TYR A 51 -5.59 0.78 -52.94
CA TYR A 51 -5.10 1.98 -53.61
C TYR A 51 -3.89 2.60 -52.92
N THR A 52 -3.72 2.38 -51.61
CA THR A 52 -2.51 2.85 -50.89
C THR A 52 -1.21 2.18 -51.32
N GLN A 53 -1.27 1.04 -52.01
CA GLN A 53 -0.09 0.38 -52.57
C GLN A 53 0.61 1.19 -53.67
N PHE A 54 -0.05 2.21 -54.22
CA PHE A 54 0.52 3.11 -55.23
C PHE A 54 1.28 4.31 -54.64
N LEU A 55 1.18 4.49 -53.32
CA LEU A 55 1.98 5.46 -52.59
C LEU A 55 3.20 4.74 -52.03
N ASP A 56 4.36 5.38 -52.10
CA ASP A 56 5.60 4.82 -51.56
C ASP A 56 5.73 5.19 -50.07
N LYS A 57 5.51 6.46 -49.73
CA LYS A 57 5.63 7.03 -48.39
C LYS A 57 4.37 6.88 -47.52
N TYR A 58 4.58 6.52 -46.26
CA TYR A 58 3.52 6.24 -45.28
C TYR A 58 2.69 7.49 -44.89
N GLU A 59 3.29 8.67 -44.83
CA GLU A 59 2.58 9.92 -44.49
C GLU A 59 1.40 10.18 -45.44
N TYR A 60 1.60 9.95 -46.74
CA TYR A 60 0.56 10.11 -47.76
C TYR A 60 -0.44 8.94 -47.76
N LYS A 61 -0.01 7.71 -47.41
CA LYS A 61 -0.94 6.59 -47.20
C LYS A 61 -1.92 6.90 -46.07
N PHE A 62 -1.41 7.47 -44.99
CA PHE A 62 -2.18 7.82 -43.81
C PHE A 62 -3.13 9.01 -44.06
N GLU A 63 -2.65 10.07 -44.72
CA GLU A 63 -3.48 11.21 -45.10
C GLU A 63 -4.57 10.83 -46.12
N LEU A 64 -4.25 9.97 -47.10
CA LEU A 64 -5.24 9.43 -48.03
C LEU A 64 -6.33 8.67 -47.27
N MET A 65 -6.00 7.79 -46.33
CA MET A 65 -6.99 7.03 -45.57
C MET A 65 -7.80 7.88 -44.57
N LYS A 66 -7.17 8.87 -43.93
CA LYS A 66 -7.88 9.87 -43.09
C LYS A 66 -8.97 10.61 -43.86
N SER A 67 -8.74 10.85 -45.15
CA SER A 67 -9.71 11.56 -45.98
C SER A 67 -11.01 10.78 -46.25
N PHE A 68 -11.06 9.48 -45.89
CA PHE A 68 -12.22 8.59 -46.06
C PHE A 68 -12.77 7.94 -44.77
N GLY A 69 -12.01 7.94 -43.67
CA GLY A 69 -12.48 7.89 -42.27
C GLY A 69 -13.33 6.71 -41.76
N ASP A 70 -12.71 5.75 -41.06
CA ASP A 70 -13.20 5.23 -39.76
C ASP A 70 -12.04 4.79 -38.85
N ASP A 71 -12.28 4.74 -37.53
CA ASP A 71 -11.28 4.43 -36.50
C ASP A 71 -10.73 2.98 -36.63
N GLU A 72 -11.49 2.06 -37.23
CA GLU A 72 -11.10 0.66 -37.40
C GLU A 72 -10.02 0.50 -38.48
N SER A 73 -10.13 1.26 -39.56
CA SER A 73 -9.17 1.29 -40.67
C SER A 73 -7.83 1.91 -40.26
N ILE A 74 -7.88 2.97 -39.44
CA ILE A 74 -6.70 3.60 -38.84
C ILE A 74 -5.98 2.62 -37.90
N ASN A 75 -6.73 1.82 -37.13
CA ASN A 75 -6.16 0.83 -36.21
C ASN A 75 -5.53 -0.38 -36.92
N LYS A 76 -6.08 -0.83 -38.06
CA LYS A 76 -5.47 -1.91 -38.86
C LYS A 76 -4.13 -1.50 -39.44
N VAL A 77 -3.94 -0.26 -39.89
CA VAL A 77 -2.62 0.17 -40.42
C VAL A 77 -1.57 0.31 -39.31
N LYS A 78 -1.99 0.72 -38.09
CA LYS A 78 -1.10 0.72 -36.91
C LYS A 78 -0.51 -0.66 -36.60
N GLU A 79 -1.08 -1.77 -37.08
CA GLU A 79 -0.55 -3.12 -36.83
C GLU A 79 0.50 -3.62 -37.85
N TYR A 80 0.57 -3.12 -39.09
CA TYR A 80 1.16 -3.90 -40.21
C TYR A 80 2.57 -3.54 -40.72
N CYS A 81 3.24 -2.46 -40.28
CA CYS A 81 4.61 -2.19 -40.75
C CYS A 81 5.53 -1.57 -39.68
N PRO A 82 6.25 -2.39 -38.88
CA PRO A 82 7.16 -1.88 -37.84
C PRO A 82 8.37 -1.10 -38.37
N GLU A 83 8.81 -1.35 -39.60
CA GLU A 83 10.01 -0.71 -40.19
C GLU A 83 9.76 0.76 -40.53
N ASP A 84 8.55 1.08 -41.00
CA ASP A 84 8.12 2.45 -41.33
C ASP A 84 7.94 3.33 -40.08
N LYS A 85 7.50 2.74 -38.96
CA LYS A 85 7.38 3.44 -37.66
C LYS A 85 8.74 3.88 -37.13
N ILE A 86 9.76 3.02 -37.27
CA ILE A 86 11.13 3.33 -36.84
C ILE A 86 11.72 4.48 -37.66
N GLU A 87 11.49 4.51 -38.98
CA GLU A 87 11.92 5.62 -39.83
C GLU A 87 11.20 6.93 -39.46
N MET A 88 9.90 6.87 -39.17
CA MET A 88 9.10 8.02 -38.74
C MET A 88 9.65 8.63 -37.44
N ILE A 89 9.80 7.83 -36.38
CA ILE A 89 10.34 8.35 -35.12
C ILE A 89 11.79 8.80 -35.28
N ALA A 90 12.61 8.13 -36.11
CA ALA A 90 13.98 8.54 -36.38
C ALA A 90 14.07 9.95 -37.00
N LYS A 91 13.11 10.32 -37.87
CA LYS A 91 13.00 11.69 -38.41
C LYS A 91 12.49 12.68 -37.38
N ILE A 92 11.52 12.30 -36.55
CA ILE A 92 10.96 13.17 -35.50
C ILE A 92 12.03 13.55 -34.48
N ILE A 93 12.86 12.59 -34.07
CA ILE A 93 13.93 12.82 -33.08
C ILE A 93 15.18 13.47 -33.69
N GLU A 94 15.20 13.69 -35.00
CA GLU A 94 16.32 14.34 -35.70
C GLU A 94 16.38 15.82 -35.31
N GLY A 95 17.46 16.23 -34.64
CA GLY A 95 17.65 17.60 -34.14
C GLY A 95 17.34 17.81 -32.65
N HIS A 96 16.80 16.80 -31.96
CA HIS A 96 16.56 16.82 -30.52
C HIS A 96 17.81 16.41 -29.72
N ASN A 97 17.92 16.85 -28.47
CA ASN A 97 18.96 16.36 -27.56
C ASN A 97 18.59 14.96 -27.00
N GLU A 98 19.55 14.17 -26.52
CA GLU A 98 19.31 12.76 -26.16
C GLU A 98 18.20 12.56 -25.11
N ASN A 99 18.08 13.45 -24.12
CA ASN A 99 16.98 13.37 -23.13
C ASN A 99 15.61 13.59 -23.79
N GLU A 100 15.51 14.57 -24.70
CA GLU A 100 14.28 14.79 -25.48
C GLU A 100 13.94 13.59 -26.36
N LYS A 101 14.96 12.95 -26.97
CA LYS A 101 14.74 11.77 -27.82
C LYS A 101 14.13 10.61 -27.04
N LEU A 102 14.63 10.33 -25.83
CA LEU A 102 14.09 9.26 -25.00
C LEU A 102 12.61 9.48 -24.70
N HIS A 103 12.23 10.67 -24.23
CA HIS A 103 10.84 10.99 -23.94
C HIS A 103 9.95 10.89 -25.19
N LEU A 104 10.39 11.43 -26.33
CA LEU A 104 9.67 11.32 -27.60
C LEU A 104 9.49 9.86 -28.04
N ILE A 105 10.51 9.02 -27.87
CA ILE A 105 10.43 7.58 -28.20
C ILE A 105 9.46 6.87 -27.25
N ILE A 106 9.49 7.15 -25.95
CA ILE A 106 8.57 6.55 -24.97
C ILE A 106 7.12 6.90 -25.33
N ASP A 107 6.84 8.17 -25.58
CA ASP A 107 5.49 8.64 -25.93
C ASP A 107 5.04 8.01 -27.26
N PHE A 108 5.93 7.96 -28.26
CA PHE A 108 5.66 7.32 -29.54
C PHE A 108 5.36 5.83 -29.39
N VAL A 109 6.18 5.09 -28.63
CA VAL A 109 5.93 3.67 -28.34
C VAL A 109 4.56 3.49 -27.68
N ARG A 110 4.23 4.33 -26.69
CA ARG A 110 2.96 4.24 -25.97
C ARG A 110 1.73 4.47 -26.85
N GLU A 111 1.89 5.30 -27.88
CA GLU A 111 0.85 5.65 -28.84
C GLU A 111 0.73 4.64 -30.00
N TYR A 112 1.85 4.14 -30.52
CA TYR A 112 1.90 3.43 -31.80
C TYR A 112 2.24 1.94 -31.70
N GLU A 113 2.82 1.45 -30.60
CA GLU A 113 3.13 0.02 -30.44
C GLU A 113 1.98 -0.78 -29.80
N LYS A 114 1.93 -2.08 -30.14
CA LYS A 114 0.92 -2.98 -29.58
C LYS A 114 1.21 -3.20 -28.10
N LYS A 115 0.14 -3.17 -27.30
CA LYS A 115 0.13 -3.50 -25.89
C LYS A 115 -0.11 -4.99 -25.68
N GLU A 116 0.78 -5.64 -24.95
CA GLU A 116 0.63 -7.02 -24.48
C GLU A 116 0.44 -6.99 -22.97
N TYR A 117 -0.73 -7.46 -22.52
CA TYR A 117 -1.04 -7.57 -21.11
C TYR A 117 -0.43 -8.86 -20.58
N ILE A 118 0.64 -8.74 -19.79
CA ILE A 118 1.31 -9.89 -19.19
C ILE A 118 0.89 -9.95 -17.73
N ARG A 119 0.24 -11.05 -17.33
CA ARG A 119 -0.06 -11.32 -15.92
C ARG A 119 1.24 -11.52 -15.17
N ALA A 120 1.50 -10.67 -14.19
CA ALA A 120 2.71 -10.70 -13.39
C ALA A 120 2.30 -10.78 -11.94
N TYR A 121 2.14 -11.99 -11.43
CA TYR A 121 1.92 -12.17 -10.01
C TYR A 121 3.08 -12.94 -9.43
N TYR A 122 3.76 -12.33 -8.46
CA TYR A 122 5.00 -12.80 -7.83
C TYR A 122 6.19 -12.99 -8.76
N ASP A 123 6.01 -12.83 -10.07
CA ASP A 123 7.10 -12.79 -11.02
C ASP A 123 7.66 -11.39 -11.25
N ARG A 124 6.85 -10.32 -11.25
CA ARG A 124 7.28 -8.90 -11.45
C ARG A 124 6.27 -7.81 -10.97
N GLY A 125 5.87 -7.76 -9.70
CA GLY A 125 5.17 -6.59 -9.10
C GLY A 125 3.76 -6.79 -8.52
N ALA A 126 3.20 -5.72 -7.93
CA ALA A 126 1.90 -5.67 -7.25
C ALA A 126 0.69 -5.44 -8.19
N SER A 127 0.95 -5.06 -9.45
CA SER A 127 -0.11 -4.96 -10.47
C SER A 127 -0.46 -6.35 -11.02
N PRO A 128 -1.76 -6.68 -11.16
CA PRO A 128 -2.22 -7.92 -11.80
C PRO A 128 -1.64 -8.23 -13.17
N SER A 129 -1.20 -7.19 -13.85
CA SER A 129 -0.63 -7.23 -15.18
C SER A 129 0.22 -6.00 -15.44
N TYR A 130 1.36 -6.18 -16.09
CA TYR A 130 2.10 -5.06 -16.68
C TYR A 130 1.86 -5.00 -18.20
N ILE A 131 2.09 -3.83 -18.78
CA ILE A 131 1.81 -3.57 -20.20
C ILE A 131 3.14 -3.57 -20.94
N ARG A 132 3.47 -4.72 -21.51
CA ARG A 132 4.63 -4.83 -22.39
C ARG A 132 4.29 -4.26 -23.76
N TYR A 133 5.18 -3.44 -24.31
CA TYR A 133 5.06 -2.94 -25.68
C TYR A 133 5.87 -3.79 -26.66
N THR A 134 5.38 -3.97 -27.88
CA THR A 134 6.09 -4.73 -28.94
C THR A 134 7.24 -3.95 -29.57
N ASN A 135 8.15 -4.64 -30.26
CA ASN A 135 9.23 -4.07 -31.09
C ASN A 135 10.24 -3.15 -30.38
N ILE A 136 10.30 -3.16 -29.05
CA ILE A 136 11.20 -2.29 -28.26
C ILE A 136 12.68 -2.49 -28.60
N ASP A 137 13.07 -3.69 -29.02
CA ASP A 137 14.40 -4.01 -29.52
C ASP A 137 14.83 -3.14 -30.73
N LYS A 138 13.87 -2.62 -31.51
CA LYS A 138 14.12 -1.73 -32.64
C LYS A 138 14.31 -0.28 -32.18
N TYR A 139 13.44 0.23 -31.32
CA TYR A 139 13.50 1.60 -30.82
C TYR A 139 14.77 1.88 -30.00
N ILE A 140 15.22 0.89 -29.22
CA ILE A 140 16.46 0.96 -28.45
C ILE A 140 17.69 1.23 -29.33
N LYS A 141 17.67 0.82 -30.61
CA LYS A 141 18.78 1.08 -31.55
C LYS A 141 18.89 2.55 -31.97
N LEU A 142 17.84 3.34 -31.77
CA LEU A 142 17.83 4.78 -32.03
C LEU A 142 18.52 5.57 -30.91
N LEU A 143 18.65 4.96 -29.72
CA LEU A 143 19.31 5.53 -28.56
C LEU A 143 20.80 5.16 -28.56
N LYS A 144 21.66 6.10 -28.17
CA LYS A 144 23.11 5.85 -28.10
C LYS A 144 23.54 5.35 -26.73
N SER A 145 23.03 5.99 -25.67
CA SER A 145 23.40 5.69 -24.28
C SER A 145 22.84 4.35 -23.83
N TYR A 146 23.61 3.58 -23.04
CA TYR A 146 23.07 2.40 -22.36
C TYR A 146 22.02 2.77 -21.32
N ASP A 147 22.12 3.96 -20.70
CA ASP A 147 21.15 4.43 -19.71
C ASP A 147 19.77 4.62 -20.34
N ASP A 148 19.69 5.38 -21.44
CA ASP A 148 18.43 5.69 -22.11
C ASP A 148 17.78 4.41 -22.66
N LYS A 149 18.60 3.48 -23.17
CA LYS A 149 18.14 2.16 -23.63
C LYS A 149 17.52 1.36 -22.49
N LEU A 150 18.16 1.35 -21.32
CA LEU A 150 17.69 0.66 -20.14
C LEU A 150 16.39 1.29 -19.63
N GLU A 151 16.34 2.62 -19.53
CA GLU A 151 15.15 3.38 -19.11
C GLU A 151 13.97 3.14 -20.04
N LEU A 152 14.19 3.13 -21.36
CA LEU A 152 13.14 2.77 -22.33
C LEU A 152 12.65 1.34 -22.11
N ALA A 153 13.54 0.37 -21.93
CA ALA A 153 13.18 -1.03 -21.70
C ALA A 153 12.37 -1.21 -20.40
N GLN A 154 12.81 -0.58 -19.30
CA GLN A 154 12.14 -0.64 -17.99
C GLN A 154 10.78 0.08 -18.00
N THR A 155 10.68 1.26 -18.63
CA THR A 155 9.44 2.07 -18.68
C THR A 155 8.37 1.49 -19.61
N THR A 156 8.76 0.54 -20.46
CA THR A 156 7.88 -0.19 -21.39
C THR A 156 7.71 -1.65 -21.00
N ASP A 157 8.08 -2.00 -19.76
CA ASP A 157 7.99 -3.33 -19.15
C ASP A 157 8.64 -4.47 -19.97
N ASN A 158 9.68 -4.14 -20.73
CA ASN A 158 10.45 -5.07 -21.57
C ASN A 158 11.72 -5.55 -20.84
N PHE A 159 11.52 -6.20 -19.70
CA PHE A 159 12.62 -6.53 -18.78
C PHE A 159 13.63 -7.56 -19.32
N ASP A 160 13.24 -8.45 -20.23
CA ASP A 160 14.18 -9.37 -20.89
C ASP A 160 15.18 -8.60 -21.78
N ILE A 161 14.77 -7.43 -22.28
CA ILE A 161 15.67 -6.52 -23.01
C ILE A 161 16.51 -5.72 -22.02
N ALA A 162 15.92 -5.25 -20.91
CA ALA A 162 16.66 -4.58 -19.83
C ALA A 162 17.79 -5.46 -19.27
N GLU A 163 17.54 -6.76 -19.07
CA GLU A 163 18.53 -7.73 -18.62
C GLU A 163 19.70 -7.84 -19.61
N LYS A 164 19.42 -7.97 -20.91
CA LYS A 164 20.46 -8.00 -21.97
C LYS A 164 21.29 -6.72 -21.98
N ILE A 165 20.64 -5.56 -21.82
CA ILE A 165 21.32 -4.27 -21.75
C ILE A 165 22.25 -4.21 -20.54
N LEU A 166 21.82 -4.70 -19.37
CA LEU A 166 22.63 -4.73 -18.15
C LEU A 166 23.84 -5.67 -18.27
N VAL A 167 23.69 -6.82 -18.92
CA VAL A 167 24.81 -7.75 -19.19
C VAL A 167 25.89 -7.07 -20.06
N GLU A 168 25.45 -6.34 -21.08
CA GLU A 168 26.33 -5.59 -22.01
C GLU A 168 26.75 -4.21 -21.47
N TYR A 169 26.21 -3.79 -20.33
CA TYR A 169 26.47 -2.47 -19.78
C TYR A 169 27.96 -2.30 -19.49
N PRO A 170 28.56 -1.14 -19.84
CA PRO A 170 30.00 -0.90 -19.74
C PRO A 170 30.46 -0.62 -18.30
N PHE A 171 30.14 -1.52 -17.37
CA PHE A 171 30.62 -1.48 -16.00
C PHE A 171 32.15 -1.56 -15.94
N ASN A 172 32.74 -0.75 -15.06
CA ASN A 172 34.11 -1.02 -14.62
C ASN A 172 34.14 -2.26 -13.69
N ASN A 173 35.33 -2.78 -13.36
CA ASN A 173 35.45 -4.00 -12.57
C ASN A 173 34.75 -3.92 -11.19
N GLU A 174 34.79 -2.76 -10.54
CA GLU A 174 34.19 -2.56 -9.22
C GLU A 174 32.66 -2.52 -9.31
N GLU A 175 32.12 -1.79 -10.30
CA GLU A 175 30.68 -1.75 -10.56
C GLU A 175 30.13 -3.12 -10.98
N ARG A 176 30.91 -3.87 -11.78
CA ARG A 176 30.55 -5.23 -12.20
C ARG A 176 30.44 -6.17 -11.02
N ASN A 177 31.37 -6.11 -10.07
CA ASN A 177 31.29 -6.92 -8.85
C ASN A 177 30.04 -6.58 -8.01
N LYS A 178 29.69 -5.28 -7.89
CA LYS A 178 28.46 -4.86 -7.19
C LYS A 178 27.20 -5.34 -7.90
N TYR A 179 27.16 -5.23 -9.23
CA TYR A 179 26.06 -5.74 -10.04
C TYR A 179 25.88 -7.25 -9.89
N GLU A 180 26.97 -8.03 -9.96
CA GLU A 180 26.93 -9.48 -9.77
C GLU A 180 26.46 -9.86 -8.36
N ARG A 181 26.90 -9.15 -7.32
CA ARG A 181 26.41 -9.31 -5.94
C ARG A 181 24.90 -9.04 -5.83
N LEU A 182 24.41 -7.97 -6.47
CA LEU A 182 22.98 -7.65 -6.46
C LEU A 182 22.15 -8.74 -7.16
N LEU A 183 22.65 -9.30 -8.28
CA LEU A 183 22.00 -10.43 -8.96
C LEU A 183 21.97 -11.71 -8.12
N GLU A 184 22.96 -11.91 -7.24
CA GLU A 184 22.95 -13.05 -6.32
C GLU A 184 21.81 -12.97 -5.29
N ASN A 185 21.29 -11.79 -5.01
CA ASN A 185 20.31 -11.55 -3.95
C ASN A 185 18.94 -11.06 -4.46
N ASN A 186 18.86 -10.65 -5.73
CA ASN A 186 17.67 -10.04 -6.30
C ASN A 186 17.44 -10.48 -7.76
N ASP A 187 16.42 -11.29 -7.99
CA ASP A 187 16.05 -11.76 -9.34
C ASP A 187 15.37 -10.67 -10.19
N ASP A 188 14.95 -9.55 -9.58
CA ASP A 188 14.24 -8.45 -10.23
C ASP A 188 15.15 -7.26 -10.59
N ILE A 189 16.47 -7.38 -10.47
CA ILE A 189 17.42 -6.27 -10.70
C ILE A 189 17.22 -5.58 -12.05
N ALA A 190 16.89 -6.32 -13.10
CA ALA A 190 16.63 -5.75 -14.42
C ALA A 190 15.44 -4.78 -14.46
N THR A 191 14.52 -4.89 -13.51
CA THR A 191 13.30 -4.07 -13.43
C THR A 191 13.50 -2.74 -12.70
N VAL A 192 14.52 -2.64 -11.84
CA VAL A 192 14.68 -1.51 -10.89
C VAL A 192 16.05 -0.83 -10.95
N LEU A 193 17.12 -1.53 -11.33
CA LEU A 193 18.47 -1.00 -11.22
C LEU A 193 18.71 0.19 -12.15
N ASN A 194 19.21 1.28 -11.58
CA ASN A 194 19.91 2.34 -12.29
C ASN A 194 21.44 2.19 -12.10
N PRO A 195 22.20 1.75 -13.12
CA PRO A 195 23.64 1.47 -13.03
C PRO A 195 24.50 2.56 -12.40
N LYS A 196 24.10 3.84 -12.51
CA LYS A 196 24.85 4.99 -11.97
C LYS A 196 25.03 4.93 -10.45
N ILE A 197 24.11 4.27 -9.75
CA ILE A 197 24.17 4.13 -8.28
C ILE A 197 25.31 3.20 -7.84
N LEU A 198 25.83 2.36 -8.72
CA LEU A 198 26.95 1.44 -8.42
C LEU A 198 28.32 2.14 -8.42
N SER A 199 28.38 3.38 -8.90
CA SER A 199 29.62 4.14 -9.00
C SER A 199 30.25 4.38 -7.62
N LYS A 200 31.59 4.44 -7.59
CA LYS A 200 32.43 4.57 -6.38
C LYS A 200 32.00 5.68 -5.40
N LYS A 201 31.40 6.76 -5.91
CA LYS A 201 30.96 7.87 -5.07
C LYS A 201 29.82 7.51 -4.12
N TYR A 202 29.15 6.37 -4.31
CA TYR A 202 28.06 5.84 -3.48
C TYR A 202 28.45 4.67 -2.57
N ASP A 203 29.74 4.30 -2.48
CA ASP A 203 30.21 3.14 -1.68
C ASP A 203 29.83 3.20 -0.20
N PHE A 204 29.59 4.39 0.32
CA PHE A 204 29.12 4.59 1.69
C PHE A 204 27.69 4.05 1.96
N LEU A 205 26.99 3.58 0.92
CA LEU A 205 25.66 2.97 0.97
C LEU A 205 25.70 1.46 0.69
N GLU A 206 26.88 0.84 0.65
CA GLU A 206 27.06 -0.53 0.14
C GLU A 206 26.22 -1.59 0.88
N ASP A 207 26.03 -1.42 2.18
CA ASP A 207 25.24 -2.27 3.08
C ASP A 207 23.73 -1.99 3.02
N LYS A 208 23.33 -0.93 2.31
CA LYS A 208 21.94 -0.54 2.03
C LYS A 208 21.63 -0.57 0.54
N LEU A 209 22.53 -1.09 -0.28
CA LEU A 209 22.39 -1.02 -1.73
C LEU A 209 21.20 -1.86 -2.23
N ASP A 210 21.01 -3.07 -1.70
CA ASP A 210 19.89 -3.96 -2.07
C ASP A 210 18.52 -3.32 -1.83
N PHE A 211 18.43 -2.50 -0.80
CA PHE A 211 17.28 -1.70 -0.43
C PHE A 211 17.08 -0.51 -1.39
N ILE A 212 18.13 0.30 -1.59
CA ILE A 212 18.08 1.53 -2.38
C ILE A 212 17.74 1.23 -3.84
N VAL A 213 18.34 0.19 -4.43
CA VAL A 213 18.13 -0.14 -5.85
C VAL A 213 16.69 -0.57 -6.15
N THR A 214 15.95 -1.03 -5.14
CA THR A 214 14.54 -1.42 -5.29
C THR A 214 13.58 -0.23 -5.21
N ASP A 215 14.02 0.89 -4.65
CA ASP A 215 13.23 2.12 -4.55
C ASP A 215 13.67 3.16 -5.58
N LYS A 216 12.86 3.27 -6.64
CA LYS A 216 13.09 4.19 -7.74
C LYS A 216 13.07 5.66 -7.28
N PHE A 217 12.28 6.00 -6.27
CA PHE A 217 12.19 7.38 -5.77
C PHE A 217 13.47 7.79 -5.04
N VAL A 218 13.93 6.96 -4.10
CA VAL A 218 15.18 7.16 -3.36
C VAL A 218 16.36 7.21 -4.33
N THR A 219 16.49 6.20 -5.20
CA THR A 219 17.58 6.13 -6.19
C THR A 219 17.60 7.37 -7.08
N ARG A 220 16.45 7.80 -7.61
CA ARG A 220 16.36 8.99 -8.47
C ARG A 220 16.79 10.25 -7.74
N ASN A 221 16.34 10.46 -6.50
CA ASN A 221 16.69 11.67 -5.75
C ASN A 221 18.18 11.70 -5.39
N LEU A 222 18.79 10.56 -5.04
CA LEU A 222 20.24 10.43 -4.80
C LEU A 222 21.09 10.73 -6.04
N LEU A 223 20.67 10.22 -7.20
CA LEU A 223 21.37 10.44 -8.47
C LEU A 223 21.26 11.90 -8.94
N ASN A 224 20.24 12.61 -8.48
CA ASN A 224 19.95 14.00 -8.83
C ASN A 224 20.70 15.05 -7.98
N LEU A 225 21.47 14.61 -6.98
CA LEU A 225 22.36 15.48 -6.19
C LEU A 225 23.62 15.83 -6.98
N SER A 226 24.01 17.10 -6.96
CA SER A 226 25.31 17.56 -7.44
C SER A 226 26.44 17.01 -6.56
N GLY A 227 27.70 17.14 -7.02
CA GLY A 227 28.85 16.65 -6.28
C GLY A 227 28.95 17.20 -4.85
N VAL A 228 28.67 18.50 -4.64
CA VAL A 228 28.74 19.11 -3.31
C VAL A 228 27.53 18.75 -2.44
N GLU A 229 26.34 18.66 -3.03
CA GLU A 229 25.13 18.18 -2.34
C GLU A 229 25.28 16.73 -1.88
N LEU A 230 25.94 15.87 -2.68
CA LEU A 230 26.24 14.50 -2.31
C LEU A 230 27.25 14.42 -1.14
N GLU A 231 28.24 15.31 -1.09
CA GLU A 231 29.16 15.38 0.05
C GLU A 231 28.46 15.85 1.35
N LEU A 232 27.52 16.81 1.23
CA LEU A 232 26.65 17.17 2.36
C LEU A 232 25.81 15.96 2.80
N PHE A 233 25.16 15.29 1.85
CA PHE A 233 24.38 14.10 2.11
C PHE A 233 25.19 13.02 2.83
N LYS A 234 26.42 12.71 2.39
CA LYS A 234 27.32 11.75 3.05
C LYS A 234 27.61 12.10 4.50
N LEU A 235 27.83 13.38 4.78
CA LEU A 235 28.10 13.87 6.13
C LEU A 235 26.89 13.66 7.05
N LEU A 236 25.70 13.99 6.56
CA LEU A 236 24.44 13.80 7.28
C LEU A 236 24.13 12.31 7.47
N TYR A 237 24.24 11.51 6.39
CA TYR A 237 24.04 10.06 6.41
C TYR A 237 24.94 9.36 7.43
N SER A 238 26.25 9.68 7.45
CA SER A 238 27.18 9.07 8.40
C SER A 238 26.80 9.34 9.86
N LYS A 239 26.08 10.43 10.16
CA LYS A 239 25.59 10.72 11.52
C LYS A 239 24.32 9.92 11.80
N ALA A 240 23.37 9.92 10.88
CA ALA A 240 22.10 9.19 11.00
C ALA A 240 22.30 7.67 11.14
N GLU A 241 23.20 7.09 10.36
CA GLU A 241 23.53 5.66 10.39
C GLU A 241 24.08 5.23 11.76
N LYS A 242 24.99 6.02 12.35
CA LYS A 242 25.60 5.72 13.66
C LYS A 242 24.61 5.78 14.83
N SER A 243 23.53 6.54 14.69
CA SER A 243 22.48 6.62 15.71
C SER A 243 21.49 5.47 15.67
N ASN A 244 21.64 4.52 14.74
CA ASN A 244 20.65 3.46 14.49
C ASN A 244 19.25 4.05 14.24
N ALA A 245 19.21 5.26 13.67
CA ALA A 245 17.98 5.85 13.16
C ALA A 245 17.41 4.91 12.11
N GLU A 246 16.10 4.95 11.87
CA GLU A 246 15.45 4.27 10.76
C GLU A 246 15.97 4.87 9.44
N ILE A 247 17.18 4.45 9.06
CA ILE A 247 18.04 5.10 8.06
C ILE A 247 17.33 5.14 6.72
N LEU A 248 16.48 4.16 6.45
CA LEU A 248 15.67 4.06 5.24
C LEU A 248 14.60 5.18 5.16
N HIS A 249 13.97 5.57 6.27
CA HIS A 249 13.10 6.75 6.33
C HIS A 249 13.91 8.03 6.07
N THR A 250 15.08 8.15 6.69
CA THR A 250 16.01 9.28 6.50
C THR A 250 16.49 9.39 5.03
N LEU A 251 16.74 8.26 4.36
CA LEU A 251 17.14 8.17 2.96
C LEU A 251 16.03 8.63 1.99
N ASN A 252 14.77 8.47 2.36
CA ASN A 252 13.64 8.84 1.51
C ASN A 252 13.52 10.36 1.32
N TYR A 253 13.60 11.12 2.42
CA TYR A 253 13.32 12.56 2.42
C TYR A 253 14.57 13.43 2.29
N MET A 254 15.72 12.99 2.80
CA MET A 254 16.94 13.82 2.86
C MET A 254 17.41 14.31 1.48
N PRO A 255 17.55 13.46 0.45
CA PRO A 255 17.98 13.92 -0.87
C PRO A 255 17.00 14.92 -1.49
N TYR A 256 15.70 14.75 -1.24
CA TYR A 256 14.64 15.65 -1.73
C TYR A 256 14.77 17.05 -1.08
N TRP A 257 14.89 17.13 0.24
CA TRP A 257 14.98 18.41 0.94
C TRP A 257 16.31 19.13 0.77
N ILE A 258 17.42 18.41 0.64
CA ILE A 258 18.71 19.02 0.26
C ILE A 258 18.54 19.85 -1.02
N LYS A 259 17.76 19.36 -1.98
CA LYS A 259 17.52 20.03 -3.24
C LYS A 259 16.51 21.19 -3.12
N ASN A 260 15.47 21.03 -2.32
CA ASN A 260 14.42 22.05 -2.19
C ASN A 260 14.80 23.23 -1.30
N CYS A 261 15.65 23.05 -0.29
CA CYS A 261 16.21 24.16 0.50
C CYS A 261 17.46 24.77 -0.16
N SER A 262 17.36 25.11 -1.45
CA SER A 262 18.52 25.40 -2.31
C SER A 262 19.40 26.56 -1.83
N GLU A 263 18.83 27.60 -1.22
CA GLU A 263 19.59 28.74 -0.68
C GLU A 263 20.44 28.33 0.53
N LEU A 264 19.83 27.67 1.51
CA LEU A 264 20.52 27.10 2.67
C LEU A 264 21.60 26.10 2.25
N THR A 265 21.24 25.17 1.37
CA THR A 265 22.16 24.16 0.83
C THR A 265 23.35 24.83 0.12
N SER A 266 23.12 25.90 -0.63
CA SER A 266 24.21 26.66 -1.29
C SER A 266 25.13 27.35 -0.27
N SER A 267 24.57 27.88 0.82
CA SER A 267 25.33 28.48 1.91
C SER A 267 26.27 27.47 2.58
N ILE A 268 25.76 26.26 2.87
CA ILE A 268 26.51 25.15 3.47
C ILE A 268 27.56 24.60 2.49
N ALA A 269 27.17 24.42 1.22
CA ALA A 269 28.06 24.01 0.15
C ALA A 269 29.28 24.94 0.04
N GLY A 270 29.09 26.25 0.20
CA GLY A 270 30.18 27.23 0.22
C GLY A 270 31.24 26.98 1.31
N LYS A 271 30.85 26.42 2.46
CA LYS A 271 31.78 26.00 3.53
C LYS A 271 32.47 24.68 3.23
N LEU A 272 31.73 23.69 2.71
CA LEU A 272 32.29 22.40 2.31
C LEU A 272 33.37 22.58 1.22
N ILE A 273 33.12 23.44 0.22
CA ILE A 273 34.09 23.76 -0.84
C ILE A 273 35.39 24.36 -0.28
N LYS A 274 35.30 25.11 0.82
CA LYS A 274 36.45 25.70 1.52
C LYS A 274 37.14 24.74 2.48
N ASN A 275 36.70 23.47 2.55
CA ASN A 275 37.13 22.48 3.55
C ASN A 275 36.95 22.96 5.00
N GLU A 276 35.93 23.80 5.26
CA GLU A 276 35.58 24.19 6.62
C GLU A 276 34.83 23.05 7.31
N LYS A 277 35.24 22.72 8.55
CA LYS A 277 34.58 21.66 9.32
C LYS A 277 33.21 22.15 9.81
N ILE A 278 32.17 21.37 9.55
CA ILE A 278 30.84 21.54 10.14
C ILE A 278 30.81 20.76 11.46
N SER A 279 30.32 21.38 12.54
CA SER A 279 30.22 20.73 13.85
C SER A 279 29.08 19.71 13.89
N ASP A 280 29.17 18.72 14.79
CA ASP A 280 28.12 17.72 14.98
C ASP A 280 26.78 18.35 15.38
N GLU A 281 26.81 19.44 16.16
CA GLU A 281 25.61 20.20 16.53
C GLU A 281 24.90 20.80 15.30
N ILE A 282 25.65 21.36 14.35
CA ILE A 282 25.07 21.88 13.11
C ILE A 282 24.52 20.73 12.28
N ILE A 283 25.23 19.59 12.21
CA ILE A 283 24.76 18.39 11.50
C ILE A 283 23.42 17.90 12.06
N GLU A 284 23.23 17.87 13.39
CA GLU A 284 21.97 17.46 14.02
C GLU A 284 20.81 18.39 13.65
N LYS A 285 21.05 19.71 13.63
CA LYS A 285 20.06 20.70 13.21
C LYS A 285 19.73 20.60 11.72
N LEU A 286 20.73 20.35 10.87
CA LEU A 286 20.54 20.11 9.44
C LEU A 286 19.76 18.82 9.18
N LEU A 287 19.99 17.76 9.96
CA LEU A 287 19.19 16.55 9.87
C LEU A 287 17.73 16.86 10.17
N TRP A 288 17.42 17.60 11.23
CA TRP A 288 16.04 17.99 11.54
C TRP A 288 15.35 18.76 10.40
N VAL A 289 16.09 19.60 9.66
CA VAL A 289 15.58 20.30 8.47
C VAL A 289 15.38 19.31 7.31
N TYR A 290 16.42 18.58 6.94
CA TYR A 290 16.42 17.78 5.72
C TYR A 290 15.66 16.45 5.83
N THR A 291 15.30 15.98 7.02
CA THR A 291 14.49 14.77 7.21
C THR A 291 13.02 15.07 7.50
N THR A 292 12.58 16.30 7.26
CA THR A 292 11.17 16.73 7.47
C THR A 292 10.21 15.88 6.63
N ASP A 293 9.07 15.51 7.21
CA ASP A 293 8.06 14.73 6.52
C ASP A 293 7.25 15.61 5.55
N GLN A 294 6.72 15.06 4.45
CA GLN A 294 5.87 15.78 3.50
C GLN A 294 4.56 16.28 4.15
N ASN A 295 4.16 15.69 5.27
CA ASN A 295 2.94 16.00 6.01
C ASN A 295 3.05 17.36 6.70
N GLU A 296 4.26 17.87 6.87
CA GLU A 296 4.53 19.09 7.62
C GLU A 296 4.58 20.33 6.72
N VAL A 297 4.18 20.23 5.43
CA VAL A 297 4.31 21.27 4.41
C VAL A 297 3.45 22.53 4.67
N TYR A 298 2.41 22.45 5.50
CA TYR A 298 1.56 23.59 5.88
C TYR A 298 1.67 23.99 7.35
N SER A 299 2.80 23.62 7.98
CA SER A 299 3.02 23.81 9.41
C SER A 299 3.93 25.00 9.73
N ILE A 300 3.91 25.46 10.98
CA ILE A 300 4.93 26.36 11.56
C ILE A 300 6.34 25.80 11.32
N LYS A 301 6.51 24.47 11.25
CA LYS A 301 7.80 23.84 10.91
C LYS A 301 8.23 24.22 9.49
N ALA A 302 7.34 24.09 8.52
CA ALA A 302 7.61 24.47 7.14
C ALA A 302 7.87 25.97 7.02
N ASP A 303 7.11 26.81 7.71
CA ASP A 303 7.37 28.26 7.74
C ASP A 303 8.76 28.58 8.29
N ILE A 304 9.19 27.90 9.36
CA ILE A 304 10.54 28.05 9.91
C ILE A 304 11.57 27.61 8.86
N ILE A 305 11.45 26.40 8.32
CA ILE A 305 12.39 25.81 7.35
C ILE A 305 12.52 26.67 6.09
N ASN A 306 11.40 27.15 5.55
CA ASN A 306 11.36 27.97 4.33
C ASN A 306 12.07 29.33 4.51
N ASN A 307 12.23 29.79 5.75
CA ASN A 307 12.94 31.03 6.07
C ASN A 307 14.43 30.81 6.41
N LEU A 308 14.92 29.57 6.49
CA LEU A 308 16.33 29.27 6.71
C LEU A 308 17.10 29.41 5.39
N THR A 309 18.06 30.32 5.33
CA THR A 309 18.83 30.61 4.10
C THR A 309 20.34 30.50 4.30
N THR A 310 20.80 30.49 5.54
CA THR A 310 22.23 30.51 5.88
C THR A 310 22.59 29.54 7.00
N ILE A 311 23.88 29.22 7.11
CA ILE A 311 24.38 28.46 8.26
C ILE A 311 24.21 29.18 9.60
N ASP A 312 24.21 30.52 9.61
CA ASP A 312 23.97 31.29 10.84
C ASP A 312 22.52 31.10 11.32
N ASP A 313 21.57 30.90 10.42
CA ASP A 313 20.19 30.54 10.78
C ASP A 313 20.15 29.17 11.48
N ILE A 314 20.95 28.21 11.00
CA ILE A 314 21.08 26.88 11.63
C ILE A 314 21.73 26.96 13.00
N VAL A 315 22.77 27.79 13.16
CA VAL A 315 23.39 28.02 14.47
C VAL A 315 22.35 28.58 15.45
N ASN A 316 21.43 29.42 14.99
CA ASN A 316 20.38 30.07 15.79
C ASN A 316 19.02 29.36 15.75
N LEU A 317 18.94 28.12 15.26
CA LEU A 317 17.65 27.48 14.94
C LEU A 317 16.71 27.37 16.14
N GLU A 318 17.18 26.97 17.32
CA GLU A 318 16.30 26.87 18.50
C GLU A 318 15.72 28.22 18.92
N LYS A 319 16.51 29.29 18.76
CA LYS A 319 16.05 30.66 19.01
C LYS A 319 14.99 31.07 17.99
N ILE A 320 15.18 30.76 16.71
CA ILE A 320 14.20 31.04 15.65
C ILE A 320 12.87 30.31 15.96
N ILE A 321 12.94 29.02 16.33
CA ILE A 321 11.75 28.25 16.72
C ILE A 321 11.05 28.91 17.91
N LYS A 322 11.80 29.25 18.97
CA LYS A 322 11.26 29.88 20.17
C LYS A 322 10.56 31.19 19.87
N GLU A 323 11.24 32.10 19.18
CA GLU A 323 10.69 33.41 18.82
C GLU A 323 9.45 33.27 17.93
N THR A 324 9.46 32.33 16.98
CA THR A 324 8.30 32.06 16.12
C THR A 324 7.10 31.59 16.93
N CYS A 325 7.29 30.59 17.80
CA CYS A 325 6.23 30.06 18.65
C CYS A 325 5.70 31.11 19.64
N GLU A 326 6.59 31.88 20.27
CA GLU A 326 6.21 32.95 21.19
C GLU A 326 5.39 34.03 20.49
N ASN A 327 5.81 34.44 19.29
CA ASN A 327 5.08 35.43 18.48
C ASN A 327 3.68 34.90 18.12
N THR A 328 3.57 33.65 17.65
CA THR A 328 2.28 33.03 17.37
C THR A 328 1.36 33.03 18.61
N ILE A 329 1.85 32.60 19.77
CA ILE A 329 1.06 32.59 21.00
C ILE A 329 0.65 34.00 21.43
N ASN A 330 1.57 34.97 21.35
CA ASN A 330 1.28 36.36 21.72
C ASN A 330 0.25 37.00 20.79
N GLU A 331 0.33 36.75 19.48
CA GLU A 331 -0.64 37.21 18.50
C GLU A 331 -2.02 36.62 18.74
N GLU A 332 -2.12 35.30 18.93
CA GLU A 332 -3.40 34.62 19.18
C GLU A 332 -4.00 35.02 20.54
N SER A 333 -3.17 35.28 21.55
CA SER A 333 -3.64 35.74 22.87
C SER A 333 -4.37 37.09 22.82
N GLN A 334 -4.08 37.92 21.82
CA GLN A 334 -4.70 39.25 21.65
C GLN A 334 -5.99 39.22 20.82
N LYS A 335 -6.30 38.09 20.16
CA LYS A 335 -7.50 37.95 19.32
C LYS A 335 -8.71 37.54 20.15
N ASN A 336 -9.88 38.06 19.77
CA ASN A 336 -11.17 37.61 20.31
C ASN A 336 -11.57 36.25 19.74
N ASP A 337 -11.27 36.02 18.47
CA ASP A 337 -11.48 34.75 17.77
C ASP A 337 -10.11 34.13 17.50
N LYS A 338 -9.70 33.21 18.37
CA LYS A 338 -8.36 32.61 18.38
C LYS A 338 -8.32 31.41 17.45
N ASP A 339 -7.27 31.30 16.66
CA ASP A 339 -6.98 30.11 15.88
C ASP A 339 -6.36 29.04 16.79
N ILE A 340 -7.19 28.11 17.24
CA ILE A 340 -6.76 27.05 18.16
C ILE A 340 -5.70 26.14 17.54
N ASN A 341 -5.70 25.94 16.22
CA ASN A 341 -4.73 25.07 15.58
C ASN A 341 -3.33 25.70 15.61
N LYS A 342 -3.22 27.01 15.37
CA LYS A 342 -1.95 27.74 15.53
C LYS A 342 -1.39 27.67 16.95
N ILE A 343 -2.27 27.73 17.96
CA ILE A 343 -1.87 27.60 19.37
C ILE A 343 -1.37 26.17 19.66
N LYS A 344 -2.11 25.14 19.23
CA LYS A 344 -1.70 23.74 19.37
C LYS A 344 -0.36 23.49 18.71
N GLU A 345 -0.19 24.05 17.52
CA GLU A 345 1.01 23.89 16.74
C GLU A 345 2.23 24.53 17.37
N ALA A 346 2.13 25.78 17.83
CA ALA A 346 3.21 26.46 18.55
C ALA A 346 3.59 25.70 19.84
N LEU A 347 2.60 25.16 20.55
CA LEU A 347 2.82 24.37 21.77
C LEU A 347 3.53 23.04 21.47
N ILE A 348 3.08 22.29 20.47
CA ILE A 348 3.70 21.01 20.07
C ILE A 348 5.11 21.24 19.54
N MET A 349 5.30 22.25 18.68
CA MET A 349 6.59 22.59 18.10
C MET A 349 7.61 22.96 19.18
N SER A 350 7.25 23.85 20.10
CA SER A 350 8.14 24.28 21.19
C SER A 350 8.45 23.18 22.21
N THR A 351 7.56 22.20 22.40
CA THR A 351 7.74 21.12 23.37
C THR A 351 8.47 19.90 22.78
N TYR A 352 8.08 19.51 21.57
CA TYR A 352 8.47 18.23 20.96
C TYR A 352 9.28 18.38 19.67
N GLY A 353 9.32 19.57 19.06
CA GLY A 353 10.06 19.80 17.81
C GLY A 353 9.43 19.14 16.57
N ILE A 354 8.13 18.84 16.62
CA ILE A 354 7.35 18.25 15.51
C ILE A 354 6.16 19.16 15.15
N GLY A 355 5.67 19.09 13.92
CA GLY A 355 4.47 19.81 13.48
C GLY A 355 3.17 19.22 14.03
N LEU A 356 2.09 20.02 14.01
CA LEU A 356 0.76 19.58 14.45
C LEU A 356 0.22 18.44 13.57
N ASP A 357 0.41 18.53 12.25
CA ASP A 357 -0.05 17.52 11.29
C ASP A 357 0.61 16.16 11.54
N LYS A 358 1.92 16.15 11.83
CA LYS A 358 2.63 14.91 12.20
C LYS A 358 2.13 14.36 13.53
N ALA A 359 1.92 15.21 14.53
CA ALA A 359 1.36 14.79 15.81
C ALA A 359 -0.04 14.17 15.67
N GLN A 360 -0.91 14.79 14.87
CA GLN A 360 -2.25 14.27 14.58
C GLN A 360 -2.19 12.96 13.79
N SER A 361 -1.29 12.85 12.80
CA SER A 361 -1.05 11.61 12.06
C SER A 361 -0.62 10.48 12.99
N LEU A 362 0.30 10.72 13.94
CA LEU A 362 0.69 9.71 14.93
C LEU A 362 -0.51 9.25 15.79
N LEU A 363 -1.37 10.17 16.23
CA LEU A 363 -2.58 9.81 17.00
C LEU A 363 -3.62 9.03 16.17
N GLN A 364 -3.66 9.26 14.86
CA GLN A 364 -4.52 8.50 13.95
C GLN A 364 -3.95 7.10 13.67
N SER A 365 -2.63 6.98 13.54
CA SER A 365 -1.96 5.72 13.23
C SER A 365 -1.80 4.78 14.43
N TYR A 366 -1.76 5.30 15.66
CA TYR A 366 -1.50 4.51 16.85
C TYR A 366 -2.59 4.74 17.90
N ASN A 367 -3.38 3.72 18.22
CA ASN A 367 -4.41 3.77 19.26
C ASN A 367 -3.99 2.94 20.49
N ILE A 368 -3.41 3.62 21.49
CA ILE A 368 -2.92 2.97 22.71
C ILE A 368 -3.97 2.76 23.81
N SER A 369 -5.25 3.09 23.56
CA SER A 369 -6.28 3.19 24.63
C SER A 369 -6.52 1.90 25.43
N GLN A 370 -6.13 0.75 24.90
CA GLN A 370 -6.26 -0.56 25.55
C GLN A 370 -4.93 -1.20 25.95
N ILE A 371 -3.81 -0.51 25.72
CA ILE A 371 -2.49 -1.00 26.09
C ILE A 371 -2.20 -0.62 27.53
N GLU A 372 -1.77 -1.59 28.33
CA GLU A 372 -1.43 -1.35 29.74
C GLU A 372 -0.11 -0.55 29.85
N LEU A 373 -0.11 0.46 30.70
CA LEU A 373 1.09 1.22 31.03
C LEU A 373 1.94 0.44 32.04
N ASN A 374 3.18 0.16 31.68
CA ASN A 374 4.18 -0.53 32.48
C ASN A 374 5.52 0.23 32.46
N ASP A 375 6.51 -0.23 33.24
CA ASP A 375 7.79 0.49 33.36
C ASP A 375 8.59 0.54 32.04
N GLU A 376 8.38 -0.39 31.12
CA GLU A 376 9.06 -0.44 29.82
C GLU A 376 8.50 0.60 28.84
N ASN A 377 7.17 0.76 28.78
CA ASN A 377 6.51 1.63 27.80
C ASN A 377 6.12 3.02 28.34
N LYS A 378 6.33 3.28 29.64
CA LYS A 378 5.84 4.47 30.35
C LYS A 378 6.24 5.79 29.70
N GLN A 379 7.49 5.95 29.28
CA GLN A 379 7.96 7.23 28.75
C GLN A 379 7.26 7.56 27.42
N THR A 380 7.25 6.62 26.49
CA THR A 380 6.58 6.71 25.20
C THR A 380 5.08 6.95 25.37
N MET A 381 4.40 6.17 26.23
CA MET A 381 2.97 6.33 26.46
C MET A 381 2.62 7.68 27.09
N LEU A 382 3.43 8.19 28.03
CA LEU A 382 3.20 9.51 28.63
C LEU A 382 3.37 10.64 27.60
N MET A 383 4.35 10.55 26.71
CA MET A 383 4.51 11.50 25.59
C MET A 383 3.31 11.43 24.64
N TYR A 384 2.87 10.24 24.27
CA TYR A 384 1.65 10.06 23.46
C TYR A 384 0.43 10.69 24.11
N LEU A 385 0.21 10.44 25.41
CA LEU A 385 -0.94 10.98 26.15
C LEU A 385 -0.90 12.50 26.23
N ALA A 386 0.28 13.09 26.42
CA ALA A 386 0.45 14.54 26.44
C ALA A 386 0.14 15.18 25.07
N ILE A 387 0.64 14.58 23.98
CA ILE A 387 0.31 15.01 22.61
C ILE A 387 -1.21 14.88 22.38
N SER A 388 -1.80 13.75 22.76
CA SER A 388 -3.24 13.51 22.65
C SER A 388 -4.08 14.56 23.39
N GLN A 389 -3.68 14.93 24.61
CA GLN A 389 -4.35 15.98 25.38
C GLN A 389 -4.29 17.34 24.68
N ILE A 390 -3.14 17.71 24.10
CA ILE A 390 -3.00 18.97 23.36
C ILE A 390 -3.86 18.95 22.09
N CYS A 391 -3.76 17.89 21.28
CA CYS A 391 -4.48 17.77 20.02
C CYS A 391 -6.01 17.78 20.21
N ASN A 392 -6.51 17.15 21.28
CA ASN A 392 -7.94 17.04 21.58
C ASN A 392 -8.52 18.20 22.41
N GLU A 393 -7.69 19.14 22.87
CA GLU A 393 -8.17 20.30 23.61
C GLU A 393 -8.91 21.29 22.70
N ASN A 394 -10.04 21.82 23.17
CA ASN A 394 -10.88 22.77 22.43
C ASN A 394 -10.92 24.16 23.09
N ASN A 395 -10.28 24.32 24.25
CA ASN A 395 -10.14 25.59 24.94
C ASN A 395 -8.78 26.23 24.64
N SER A 396 -8.79 27.27 23.81
CA SER A 396 -7.61 28.03 23.41
C SER A 396 -6.91 28.72 24.59
N ASP A 397 -7.64 29.28 25.56
CA ASP A 397 -7.06 29.95 26.73
C ASP A 397 -6.33 28.96 27.65
N LYS A 398 -6.85 27.73 27.76
CA LYS A 398 -6.18 26.66 28.49
C LYS A 398 -4.86 26.28 27.83
N LEU A 399 -4.82 26.16 26.51
CA LEU A 399 -3.59 25.87 25.76
C LEU A 399 -2.55 27.00 25.89
N ILE A 400 -2.98 28.26 25.82
CA ILE A 400 -2.12 29.42 26.07
C ILE A 400 -1.56 29.40 27.49
N THR A 401 -2.38 29.03 28.48
CA THR A 401 -1.93 28.89 29.87
C THR A 401 -0.86 27.79 29.99
N ILE A 402 -1.08 26.63 29.36
CA ILE A 402 -0.11 25.53 29.34
C ILE A 402 1.22 26.01 28.74
N TYR A 403 1.17 26.74 27.63
CA TYR A 403 2.36 27.30 27.01
C TYR A 403 3.11 28.25 27.96
N ASN A 404 2.40 29.24 28.50
CA ASN A 404 3.01 30.28 29.33
C ASN A 404 3.58 29.75 30.66
N GLU A 405 2.90 28.79 31.30
CA GLU A 405 3.31 28.27 32.61
C GLU A 405 4.36 27.16 32.53
N TYR A 406 4.31 26.31 31.49
CA TYR A 406 5.10 25.08 31.46
C TYR A 406 6.05 24.96 30.27
N THR A 407 5.91 25.79 29.22
CA THR A 407 6.65 25.60 27.96
C THR A 407 7.55 26.77 27.60
N ARG A 408 7.08 28.02 27.76
CA ARG A 408 7.76 29.25 27.32
C ARG A 408 9.23 29.34 27.78
N ASP A 409 9.49 29.00 29.03
CA ASP A 409 10.81 29.13 29.63
C ASP A 409 11.69 27.87 29.49
N ASN A 410 11.15 26.79 28.90
CA ASN A 410 11.94 25.60 28.63
C ASN A 410 12.94 25.86 27.50
N ASP A 411 14.11 25.25 27.62
CA ASP A 411 15.07 25.21 26.52
C ASP A 411 14.52 24.30 25.42
N ILE A 412 14.50 24.82 24.19
CA ILE A 412 14.25 24.01 23.01
C ILE A 412 15.56 23.29 22.69
N ASN A 413 15.52 21.97 22.67
CA ASN A 413 16.63 21.15 22.18
C ASN A 413 16.15 20.35 20.98
N ILE A 414 16.70 20.65 19.81
CA ILE A 414 16.34 19.96 18.58
C ILE A 414 16.96 18.59 18.58
N ASN A 415 16.12 17.58 18.39
CA ASN A 415 16.56 16.21 18.18
C ASN A 415 15.87 15.67 16.93
N TYR A 416 16.64 15.53 15.86
CA TYR A 416 16.14 15.01 14.57
C TYR A 416 15.67 13.55 14.63
N LEU A 417 16.02 12.82 15.69
CA LEU A 417 15.57 11.43 15.90
C LEU A 417 14.27 11.36 16.69
N ARG A 418 13.82 12.46 17.29
CA ARG A 418 12.76 12.39 18.30
C ARG A 418 11.46 11.82 17.74
N ASP A 419 11.08 12.21 16.54
CA ASP A 419 9.89 11.68 15.85
C ASP A 419 10.06 10.22 15.43
N VAL A 420 11.17 9.88 14.79
CA VAL A 420 11.49 8.52 14.32
C VAL A 420 11.57 7.54 15.49
N VAL A 421 12.31 7.89 16.55
CA VAL A 421 12.42 7.06 17.76
C VAL A 421 11.07 6.90 18.42
N PHE A 422 10.32 8.00 18.58
CA PHE A 422 8.99 7.93 19.19
C PHE A 422 8.02 7.05 18.40
N GLN A 423 8.02 7.17 17.07
CA GLN A 423 7.20 6.33 16.18
C GLN A 423 7.60 4.86 16.26
N ASN A 424 8.90 4.55 16.33
CA ASN A 424 9.39 3.18 16.45
C ASN A 424 9.12 2.56 17.81
N GLU A 425 9.26 3.33 18.89
CA GLU A 425 8.85 2.88 20.22
C GLU A 425 7.34 2.59 20.27
N LEU A 426 6.50 3.46 19.70
CA LEU A 426 5.06 3.20 19.58
C LEU A 426 4.80 1.90 18.83
N ARG A 427 5.46 1.70 17.68
CA ARG A 427 5.29 0.50 16.85
C ARG A 427 5.76 -0.78 17.56
N ALA A 428 6.90 -0.74 18.24
CA ALA A 428 7.43 -1.86 19.01
C ALA A 428 6.46 -2.29 20.12
N ILE A 429 5.81 -1.32 20.78
CA ILE A 429 4.74 -1.61 21.75
C ILE A 429 3.62 -2.46 21.11
N PHE A 430 3.15 -2.11 19.90
CA PHE A 430 2.13 -2.90 19.21
C PHE A 430 2.64 -4.26 18.72
N ALA A 431 3.87 -4.32 18.19
CA ALA A 431 4.48 -5.58 17.74
C ALA A 431 4.58 -6.58 18.90
N LYS A 432 4.99 -6.11 20.07
CA LYS A 432 5.05 -6.91 21.30
C LYS A 432 3.67 -7.39 21.75
N GLU A 433 2.67 -6.50 21.76
CA GLU A 433 1.28 -6.88 22.09
C GLU A 433 0.71 -7.93 21.11
N LEU A 434 1.01 -7.81 19.82
CA LEU A 434 0.63 -8.79 18.81
C LEU A 434 1.28 -10.15 19.06
N ASN A 435 2.60 -10.19 19.25
CA ASN A 435 3.32 -11.44 19.54
C ASN A 435 2.81 -12.12 20.82
N ASN A 436 2.48 -11.34 21.86
CA ASN A 436 2.03 -11.86 23.15
C ASN A 436 0.66 -12.55 23.09
N VAL A 437 -0.19 -12.22 22.12
CA VAL A 437 -1.54 -12.81 22.00
C VAL A 437 -1.60 -14.00 21.06
N TYR A 438 -0.54 -14.26 20.28
CA TYR A 438 -0.53 -15.39 19.35
C TYR A 438 -0.55 -16.71 20.12
N THR A 439 -1.23 -17.69 19.53
CA THR A 439 -1.37 -19.01 20.13
C THR A 439 -0.06 -19.76 20.00
N ASP A 440 0.49 -20.23 21.13
CA ASP A 440 1.63 -21.12 21.10
C ASP A 440 1.19 -22.49 20.53
N ILE A 441 1.89 -22.94 19.49
CA ILE A 441 1.58 -24.20 18.80
C ILE A 441 1.83 -25.38 19.74
N ASP A 442 2.79 -25.25 20.65
CA ASP A 442 3.13 -26.31 21.62
C ASP A 442 1.99 -26.55 22.64
N ASP A 443 1.10 -25.57 22.82
CA ASP A 443 -0.11 -25.70 23.64
C ASP A 443 -1.27 -26.38 22.89
N LEU A 444 -1.17 -26.52 21.56
CA LEU A 444 -2.22 -27.12 20.76
C LEU A 444 -2.24 -28.64 20.85
N LYS A 445 -3.44 -29.20 20.72
CA LYS A 445 -3.63 -30.65 20.79
C LYS A 445 -3.14 -31.30 19.49
N LYS A 446 -2.10 -32.14 19.56
CA LYS A 446 -1.77 -33.06 18.46
C LYS A 446 -2.93 -34.02 18.24
N VAL A 447 -3.49 -34.03 17.03
CA VAL A 447 -4.63 -34.88 16.66
C VAL A 447 -4.26 -35.98 15.69
N ASP A 448 -3.23 -35.78 14.87
CA ASP A 448 -2.82 -36.77 13.87
C ASP A 448 -1.36 -36.57 13.43
N GLU A 449 -0.87 -37.49 12.61
CA GLU A 449 0.39 -37.39 11.89
C GLU A 449 0.24 -38.03 10.51
N GLN A 450 0.26 -37.23 9.45
CA GLN A 450 0.13 -37.71 8.08
C GLN A 450 1.44 -37.56 7.34
N GLU A 451 1.97 -38.69 6.84
CA GLU A 451 3.17 -38.71 6.00
C GLU A 451 4.38 -37.99 6.62
N GLY A 452 4.52 -38.08 7.95
CA GLY A 452 5.58 -37.44 8.74
C GLY A 452 5.30 -35.98 9.15
N VAL A 453 4.16 -35.42 8.75
CA VAL A 453 3.72 -34.07 9.15
C VAL A 453 2.83 -34.17 10.38
N ILE A 454 3.21 -33.47 11.45
CA ILE A 454 2.41 -33.38 12.68
C ILE A 454 1.21 -32.46 12.43
N ILE A 455 0.03 -32.89 12.89
CA ILE A 455 -1.22 -32.14 12.75
C ILE A 455 -1.75 -31.78 14.13
N TYR A 456 -1.90 -30.48 14.36
CA TYR A 456 -2.51 -29.90 15.56
C TYR A 456 -3.92 -29.42 15.29
N ASP A 457 -4.74 -29.42 16.32
CA ASP A 457 -6.07 -28.82 16.33
C ASP A 457 -6.05 -27.50 17.12
N ALA A 458 -6.40 -26.39 16.46
CA ALA A 458 -6.49 -25.06 17.08
C ALA A 458 -7.62 -24.94 18.12
N GLY A 459 -8.58 -25.87 18.11
CA GLY A 459 -9.73 -25.81 19.01
C GLY A 459 -10.70 -24.68 18.66
N THR A 460 -11.14 -23.93 19.67
CA THR A 460 -12.12 -22.83 19.55
C THR A 460 -11.75 -21.61 20.42
N ASP A 461 -10.46 -21.48 20.75
CA ASP A 461 -9.89 -20.38 21.50
C ASP A 461 -8.45 -20.19 21.01
N PHE A 462 -8.28 -19.30 20.03
CA PHE A 462 -6.99 -19.06 19.40
C PHE A 462 -6.95 -17.67 18.77
N LYS A 463 -5.73 -17.17 18.62
CA LYS A 463 -5.33 -16.04 17.78
C LYS A 463 -4.12 -16.46 16.97
N ILE A 464 -4.19 -16.32 15.64
CA ILE A 464 -3.15 -16.75 14.70
C ILE A 464 -2.86 -15.61 13.73
N CYS A 465 -1.59 -15.32 13.52
CA CYS A 465 -1.14 -14.48 12.42
C CYS A 465 -0.85 -15.36 11.19
N MET A 466 -1.49 -15.07 10.06
CA MET A 466 -1.31 -15.86 8.85
C MET A 466 -1.35 -15.04 7.57
N THR A 467 -0.72 -15.54 6.51
CA THR A 467 -0.88 -14.99 5.16
C THR A 467 -1.41 -16.06 4.20
N ALA A 468 -2.25 -15.65 3.26
CA ALA A 468 -2.82 -16.53 2.23
C ALA A 468 -2.01 -16.43 0.94
N ILE A 469 -1.49 -17.57 0.47
CA ILE A 469 -0.71 -17.61 -0.76
C ILE A 469 -1.64 -17.54 -1.97
N GLY A 470 -1.39 -16.56 -2.85
CA GLY A 470 -2.11 -16.40 -4.12
C GLY A 470 -3.41 -15.61 -4.02
N ALA A 471 -3.67 -14.88 -2.92
CA ALA A 471 -4.96 -14.23 -2.65
C ALA A 471 -5.48 -13.28 -3.74
N TYR A 472 -4.57 -12.60 -4.45
CA TYR A 472 -4.93 -11.66 -5.53
C TYR A 472 -4.72 -12.26 -6.92
N GLN A 473 -4.32 -13.53 -7.00
CA GLN A 473 -4.00 -14.18 -8.28
C GLN A 473 -5.22 -14.95 -8.78
N GLY A 474 -5.95 -14.38 -9.74
CA GLY A 474 -7.18 -14.98 -10.28
C GLY A 474 -7.03 -16.41 -10.84
N GLU A 475 -5.81 -16.82 -11.21
CA GLU A 475 -5.47 -18.20 -11.60
C GLU A 475 -4.18 -18.66 -10.90
N PHE A 476 -4.15 -18.60 -9.56
CA PHE A 476 -3.02 -19.16 -8.81
C PHE A 476 -2.89 -20.66 -9.09
N LYS A 477 -1.76 -21.06 -9.68
CA LYS A 477 -1.45 -22.48 -9.92
C LYS A 477 -0.77 -23.08 -8.69
N ASN A 478 -0.97 -24.37 -8.49
CA ASN A 478 -0.20 -25.12 -7.51
C ASN A 478 1.28 -24.99 -7.82
N GLN A 479 2.08 -24.80 -6.78
CA GLN A 479 3.51 -24.61 -6.93
C GLN A 479 4.19 -25.96 -7.03
N GLU A 480 5.28 -26.07 -7.80
CA GLU A 480 6.08 -27.29 -7.82
C GLU A 480 6.72 -27.55 -6.45
N ASN A 481 7.20 -26.47 -5.81
CA ASN A 481 7.72 -26.45 -4.45
C ASN A 481 7.38 -25.09 -3.79
N TYR A 482 6.65 -25.10 -2.67
CA TYR A 482 6.23 -23.89 -1.96
C TYR A 482 7.36 -23.25 -1.15
N PHE A 483 8.32 -24.03 -0.66
CA PHE A 483 9.49 -23.53 0.04
C PHE A 483 10.36 -22.67 -0.90
N ASP A 484 10.63 -23.16 -2.11
CA ASP A 484 11.40 -22.45 -3.13
C ASP A 484 10.63 -21.22 -3.65
N TYR A 485 9.31 -21.37 -3.85
CA TYR A 485 8.44 -20.25 -4.23
C TYR A 485 8.47 -19.15 -3.15
N TRP A 486 8.36 -19.50 -1.87
CA TRP A 486 8.40 -18.54 -0.78
C TRP A 486 9.76 -17.86 -0.69
N ASN A 487 10.84 -18.63 -0.70
CA ASN A 487 12.21 -18.17 -0.54
C ASN A 487 12.89 -17.68 -1.82
N ASN A 488 12.11 -17.45 -2.89
CA ASN A 488 12.64 -16.81 -4.10
C ASN A 488 13.25 -15.43 -3.78
N LYS A 489 14.22 -15.00 -4.58
CA LYS A 489 14.99 -13.78 -4.35
C LYS A 489 14.35 -12.52 -4.94
N LYS A 490 13.08 -12.59 -5.34
CA LYS A 490 12.35 -11.45 -5.92
C LYS A 490 12.03 -10.42 -4.85
N ILE A 491 12.21 -9.13 -5.15
CA ILE A 491 12.20 -8.03 -4.16
C ILE A 491 11.10 -6.99 -4.42
N LEU A 492 10.38 -7.06 -5.54
CA LEU A 492 9.40 -6.01 -5.91
C LEU A 492 8.28 -5.74 -4.87
N SER A 493 8.07 -6.63 -3.90
CA SER A 493 7.39 -6.30 -2.64
C SER A 493 8.16 -6.88 -1.46
N HIS A 494 8.64 -6.00 -0.58
CA HIS A 494 9.34 -6.36 0.65
C HIS A 494 8.41 -6.60 1.84
N VAL A 495 7.11 -6.42 1.63
CA VAL A 495 6.10 -6.47 2.69
C VAL A 495 5.37 -7.81 2.68
N ASN A 496 5.27 -8.43 3.85
CA ASN A 496 4.47 -9.61 4.11
C ASN A 496 3.15 -9.20 4.76
N CYS A 497 2.10 -9.09 3.94
CA CYS A 497 0.75 -8.76 4.38
C CYS A 497 0.12 -9.98 5.06
N CYS A 498 -0.12 -9.88 6.37
CA CYS A 498 -0.71 -10.92 7.19
C CYS A 498 -2.08 -10.49 7.72
N SER A 499 -2.91 -11.47 8.08
CA SER A 499 -4.16 -11.27 8.81
C SER A 499 -4.03 -11.86 10.20
N LEU A 500 -4.49 -11.10 11.21
CA LEU A 500 -4.77 -11.61 12.55
C LEU A 500 -6.16 -12.24 12.55
N ILE A 501 -6.21 -13.56 12.65
CA ILE A 501 -7.45 -14.32 12.78
C ILE A 501 -7.66 -14.83 14.19
N SER A 502 -8.91 -15.08 14.55
CA SER A 502 -9.29 -15.67 15.83
C SER A 502 -10.57 -16.50 15.68
N ASN A 503 -10.87 -17.34 16.67
CA ASN A 503 -12.08 -18.19 16.64
C ASN A 503 -13.39 -17.41 16.45
N ASN A 504 -13.46 -16.13 16.83
CA ASN A 504 -14.63 -15.26 16.62
C ASN A 504 -14.52 -14.36 15.38
N ASN A 505 -13.39 -14.32 14.69
CA ASN A 505 -13.21 -13.59 13.42
C ASN A 505 -12.16 -14.28 12.54
N LEU A 506 -12.63 -15.06 11.56
CA LEU A 506 -11.79 -15.81 10.62
C LEU A 506 -11.57 -15.09 9.28
N THR A 507 -11.64 -13.76 9.27
CA THR A 507 -11.41 -12.97 8.05
C THR A 507 -9.94 -13.02 7.62
N SER A 508 -9.71 -13.26 6.33
CA SER A 508 -8.39 -13.22 5.71
C SER A 508 -8.50 -12.71 4.29
N ALA A 509 -7.37 -12.39 3.67
CA ALA A 509 -7.29 -12.32 2.21
C ALA A 509 -7.76 -13.65 1.60
N THR A 510 -8.23 -13.62 0.35
CA THR A 510 -8.80 -14.79 -0.34
C THR A 510 -7.84 -15.98 -0.30
N ILE A 511 -8.33 -17.14 0.13
CA ILE A 511 -7.50 -18.35 0.23
C ILE A 511 -7.58 -19.12 -1.08
N SER A 512 -6.65 -18.83 -1.99
CA SER A 512 -6.56 -19.51 -3.29
C SER A 512 -5.92 -20.90 -3.17
N ASN A 513 -5.06 -21.11 -2.17
CA ASN A 513 -4.32 -22.37 -2.03
C ASN A 513 -3.95 -22.67 -0.56
N ILE A 514 -2.70 -22.44 -0.15
CA ILE A 514 -2.22 -22.67 1.21
C ILE A 514 -2.19 -21.38 2.04
N CYS A 515 -2.21 -21.54 3.36
CA CYS A 515 -2.02 -20.46 4.31
C CYS A 515 -0.77 -20.73 5.15
N LEU A 516 0.07 -19.71 5.30
CA LEU A 516 1.29 -19.77 6.10
C LEU A 516 1.04 -19.08 7.45
N GLY A 517 1.34 -19.75 8.55
CA GLY A 517 1.16 -19.26 9.91
C GLY A 517 2.49 -18.92 10.60
N PHE A 518 2.45 -17.94 11.50
CA PHE A 518 3.62 -17.44 12.22
C PHE A 518 3.33 -17.37 13.72
N SER A 519 4.28 -17.82 14.53
CA SER A 519 4.24 -17.76 16.01
C SER A 519 4.67 -16.40 16.56
N GLY A 520 5.33 -15.59 15.74
CA GLY A 520 5.74 -14.23 16.09
C GLY A 520 6.75 -13.66 15.11
N PHE A 521 6.95 -12.35 15.17
CA PHE A 521 7.93 -11.63 14.37
C PHE A 521 8.89 -10.86 15.29
N ASP A 522 10.09 -10.56 14.82
CA ASP A 522 10.92 -9.61 15.56
C ASP A 522 10.21 -8.24 15.56
N GLU A 523 10.29 -7.51 16.68
CA GLU A 523 9.48 -6.30 16.88
C GLU A 523 9.76 -5.20 15.83
N ASP A 524 10.98 -5.17 15.31
CA ASP A 524 11.44 -4.26 14.26
C ASP A 524 10.97 -4.65 12.84
N MET A 525 10.44 -5.87 12.66
CA MET A 525 9.85 -6.29 11.39
C MET A 525 8.47 -5.68 11.17
N LEU A 526 7.76 -5.21 12.20
CA LEU A 526 6.44 -4.59 11.99
C LEU A 526 6.61 -3.29 11.18
N ILE A 527 5.93 -3.17 10.05
CA ILE A 527 5.90 -1.95 9.24
C ILE A 527 4.66 -1.12 9.62
N GLY A 528 3.50 -1.76 9.68
CA GLY A 528 2.23 -1.12 9.98
C GLY A 528 1.09 -2.12 10.08
N GLY A 529 -0.13 -1.62 10.25
CA GLY A 529 -1.31 -2.47 10.28
C GLY A 529 -2.59 -1.69 10.51
N SER A 530 -3.71 -2.30 10.14
CA SER A 530 -5.03 -1.71 10.22
C SER A 530 -6.11 -2.78 10.36
N ASN A 531 -7.29 -2.37 10.79
CA ASN A 531 -8.47 -3.26 10.87
C ASN A 531 -9.10 -3.57 9.50
N LYS A 532 -8.46 -3.14 8.42
CA LYS A 532 -8.88 -3.26 7.02
C LYS A 532 -7.66 -3.45 6.11
N ASP A 533 -7.93 -3.85 4.87
CA ASP A 533 -6.98 -3.82 3.75
C ASP A 533 -6.35 -2.43 3.58
N MET A 534 -5.03 -2.37 3.58
CA MET A 534 -4.20 -1.18 3.46
C MET A 534 -3.83 -0.84 2.00
N ASN A 535 -4.40 -1.55 1.02
CA ASN A 535 -4.31 -1.34 -0.43
C ASN A 535 -2.91 -0.92 -0.91
N SER A 536 -2.00 -1.88 -0.89
CA SER A 536 -0.56 -1.70 -1.13
C SER A 536 -0.15 -1.59 -2.62
N THR A 537 -1.09 -1.37 -3.55
CA THR A 537 -0.89 -1.66 -5.00
C THR A 537 0.08 -0.74 -5.76
N ASP A 538 0.15 0.57 -5.51
CA ASP A 538 1.11 1.47 -6.21
C ASP A 538 2.27 1.94 -5.30
N GLY A 539 2.18 1.69 -4.00
CA GLY A 539 3.10 2.17 -2.97
C GLY A 539 3.99 1.12 -2.31
N SER A 540 3.73 -0.18 -2.55
CA SER A 540 4.52 -1.30 -1.98
C SER A 540 5.93 -1.44 -2.54
N GLU A 541 6.23 -0.80 -3.67
CA GLU A 541 7.59 -0.71 -4.23
C GLU A 541 8.44 0.36 -3.53
N GLN A 542 7.80 1.28 -2.78
CA GLN A 542 8.52 2.30 -2.02
C GLN A 542 8.88 1.75 -0.66
N MET A 543 10.16 1.90 -0.26
CA MET A 543 10.70 1.31 0.96
C MET A 543 9.89 1.63 2.21
N TYR A 544 9.28 2.82 2.28
CA TYR A 544 8.69 3.36 3.51
C TYR A 544 7.63 4.46 3.29
N GLY A 545 7.12 4.66 2.07
CA GLY A 545 6.41 5.89 1.71
C GLY A 545 4.89 5.90 1.92
N VAL A 546 4.20 4.76 1.75
CA VAL A 546 2.74 4.80 1.54
C VAL A 546 1.94 4.08 2.63
N GLN A 547 2.49 3.04 3.26
CA GLN A 547 1.75 2.21 4.22
C GLN A 547 1.48 2.90 5.58
N TYR A 548 2.33 3.84 6.02
CA TYR A 548 2.13 4.53 7.31
C TYR A 548 0.83 5.34 7.38
N TRP A 549 0.45 5.96 6.27
CA TRP A 549 -0.73 6.83 6.19
C TRP A 549 -2.05 6.08 6.33
N LEU A 550 -2.05 4.80 5.96
CA LEU A 550 -3.22 3.92 6.03
C LEU A 550 -3.20 3.05 7.30
N SER A 551 -2.06 3.01 8.00
CA SER A 551 -1.92 2.31 9.27
C SER A 551 -2.85 2.92 10.32
N ASN A 552 -3.54 2.06 11.04
CA ASN A 552 -4.34 2.38 12.22
C ASN A 552 -4.19 1.20 13.21
N LEU A 553 -3.02 1.16 13.84
CA LEU A 553 -2.67 0.13 14.81
C LEU A 553 -3.47 0.35 16.08
N SER A 554 -4.07 -0.74 16.57
CA SER A 554 -4.78 -0.78 17.84
C SER A 554 -4.45 -2.10 18.54
N SER A 555 -4.97 -2.31 19.75
CA SER A 555 -4.80 -3.61 20.42
C SER A 555 -5.25 -4.77 19.52
N PRO A 556 -4.66 -5.97 19.65
CA PRO A 556 -5.07 -7.13 18.84
C PRO A 556 -6.57 -7.41 18.90
N GLU A 557 -7.16 -7.22 20.09
CA GLU A 557 -8.59 -7.37 20.33
C GLU A 557 -9.42 -6.32 19.57
N ASN A 558 -8.96 -5.06 19.51
CA ASN A 558 -9.63 -4.02 18.73
C ASN A 558 -9.52 -4.25 17.23
N ILE A 559 -8.38 -4.76 16.74
CA ILE A 559 -8.23 -5.12 15.32
C ILE A 559 -9.32 -6.13 14.95
N ILE A 560 -9.43 -7.22 15.72
CA ILE A 560 -10.46 -8.26 15.55
C ILE A 560 -11.89 -7.68 15.65
N ASN A 561 -12.15 -6.88 16.68
CA ASN A 561 -13.48 -6.35 17.00
C ASN A 561 -13.95 -5.24 16.06
N SER A 562 -13.03 -4.62 15.30
CA SER A 562 -13.36 -3.50 14.41
C SER A 562 -13.26 -3.84 12.92
N THR A 563 -12.77 -5.03 12.56
CA THR A 563 -12.81 -5.50 11.17
C THR A 563 -14.24 -5.78 10.73
N ARG A 564 -14.75 -4.95 9.81
CA ARG A 564 -16.05 -5.11 9.14
C ARG A 564 -15.93 -5.17 7.61
N GLY A 565 -14.73 -4.96 7.08
CA GLY A 565 -14.38 -5.10 5.67
C GLY A 565 -13.97 -6.52 5.29
N GLN A 566 -13.03 -6.64 4.34
CA GLN A 566 -12.63 -7.95 3.83
C GLN A 566 -11.87 -8.79 4.86
N TYR A 567 -10.86 -8.19 5.46
CA TYR A 567 -9.96 -8.71 6.48
C TYR A 567 -9.19 -7.55 7.13
N ASN A 568 -8.52 -7.80 8.26
CA ASN A 568 -7.48 -6.90 8.78
C ASN A 568 -6.12 -7.24 8.17
N GLU A 569 -5.26 -6.24 8.06
CA GLU A 569 -3.92 -6.38 7.48
C GLU A 569 -2.86 -5.89 8.46
N ILE A 570 -1.87 -6.72 8.71
CA ILE A 570 -0.67 -6.43 9.50
C ILE A 570 0.53 -6.70 8.60
N ASP A 571 1.32 -5.66 8.36
CA ASP A 571 2.40 -5.64 7.39
C ASP A 571 3.75 -5.80 8.08
N TYR A 572 4.50 -6.83 7.70
CA TYR A 572 5.84 -7.09 8.21
C TYR A 572 6.90 -6.99 7.11
N GLU A 573 8.11 -6.54 7.43
CA GLU A 573 9.28 -6.71 6.56
C GLU A 573 9.56 -8.20 6.40
N ARG A 574 9.55 -8.66 5.15
CA ARG A 574 9.64 -10.07 4.81
C ARG A 574 11.08 -10.54 4.66
N ARG A 575 12.01 -9.64 4.34
CA ARG A 575 13.40 -9.98 4.01
C ARG A 575 14.22 -10.26 5.25
N ASP A 576 14.99 -11.33 5.22
CA ASP A 576 16.08 -11.58 6.15
C ASP A 576 17.38 -11.14 5.50
N LEU A 577 17.82 -9.92 5.82
CA LEU A 577 19.04 -9.31 5.27
C LEU A 577 20.20 -9.35 6.28
N GLY A 578 20.00 -10.06 7.40
CA GLY A 578 20.86 -10.01 8.57
C GLY A 578 21.80 -11.21 8.73
N ASN A 579 21.77 -12.19 7.82
CA ASN A 579 22.62 -13.41 7.68
C ASN A 579 21.87 -14.76 7.79
N GLY A 580 20.55 -14.84 7.58
CA GLY A 580 19.81 -16.12 7.59
C GLY A 580 20.23 -17.11 6.49
N GLU A 581 19.98 -18.41 6.72
CA GLU A 581 20.03 -19.42 5.65
C GLU A 581 19.02 -19.14 4.53
N TYR A 582 18.02 -18.29 4.80
CA TYR A 582 16.88 -18.00 3.93
C TYR A 582 16.78 -16.52 3.61
N TYR A 583 16.28 -16.19 2.43
CA TYR A 583 16.05 -14.80 2.01
C TYR A 583 14.85 -14.16 2.71
N LYS A 584 13.89 -14.97 3.19
CA LYS A 584 12.66 -14.49 3.83
C LYS A 584 12.41 -15.24 5.14
N LYS A 585 11.71 -14.59 6.09
CA LYS A 585 11.25 -15.28 7.31
C LYS A 585 10.35 -16.46 6.91
N ASN A 586 10.74 -17.67 7.31
CA ASN A 586 9.93 -18.87 7.07
C ASN A 586 8.74 -18.94 8.03
N PRO A 587 7.62 -19.56 7.60
CA PRO A 587 6.49 -19.83 8.48
C PRO A 587 6.82 -20.90 9.51
N ASP A 588 6.14 -20.84 10.66
CA ASP A 588 6.29 -21.79 11.75
C ASP A 588 5.33 -22.99 11.59
N PHE A 589 4.24 -22.82 10.83
CA PHE A 589 3.24 -23.85 10.55
C PHE A 589 2.41 -23.51 9.30
N ILE A 590 1.73 -24.52 8.76
CA ILE A 590 0.68 -24.33 7.75
C ILE A 590 -0.68 -24.21 8.44
N VAL A 591 -1.50 -23.23 8.07
CA VAL A 591 -2.88 -23.11 8.53
C VAL A 591 -3.80 -23.82 7.54
N PHE A 592 -4.66 -24.71 8.04
CA PHE A 592 -5.65 -25.40 7.23
C PHE A 592 -7.06 -25.20 7.80
N PHE A 593 -8.02 -24.86 6.93
CA PHE A 593 -9.41 -24.72 7.31
C PHE A 593 -10.22 -25.96 6.92
N GLU A 594 -10.83 -26.58 7.91
CA GLU A 594 -11.90 -27.56 7.72
C GLU A 594 -13.24 -26.84 7.79
N GLU A 595 -14.12 -27.07 6.83
CA GLU A 595 -15.36 -26.33 6.70
C GLU A 595 -16.44 -26.87 7.64
N PHE A 596 -16.52 -28.21 7.78
CA PHE A 596 -17.59 -28.88 8.53
C PHE A 596 -17.07 -29.68 9.72
N ASP A 597 -17.80 -29.63 10.83
CA ASP A 597 -17.46 -30.33 12.08
C ASP A 597 -17.96 -31.79 12.08
N ASN A 598 -19.01 -32.09 11.32
CA ASN A 598 -19.46 -33.47 11.11
C ASN A 598 -19.98 -33.69 9.68
N VAL A 599 -19.13 -34.30 8.86
CA VAL A 599 -19.38 -34.62 7.44
C VAL A 599 -20.52 -35.63 7.24
N ASP A 600 -20.80 -36.49 8.21
CA ASP A 600 -21.87 -37.51 8.11
C ASP A 600 -23.28 -36.91 8.15
N ASN A 601 -23.42 -35.67 8.61
CA ASN A 601 -24.71 -34.97 8.75
C ASN A 601 -24.99 -33.97 7.62
N ILE A 602 -24.24 -34.05 6.53
CA ILE A 602 -24.34 -33.11 5.41
C ILE A 602 -25.09 -33.75 4.24
N ASP A 603 -25.94 -32.98 3.55
CA ASP A 603 -26.55 -33.44 2.30
C ASP A 603 -25.52 -33.42 1.17
N MET A 604 -24.91 -34.58 0.92
CA MET A 604 -23.91 -34.75 -0.15
C MET A 604 -24.47 -34.54 -1.56
N ASN A 605 -25.78 -34.39 -1.74
CA ASN A 605 -26.35 -34.08 -3.06
C ASN A 605 -26.42 -32.57 -3.34
N ASP A 606 -26.12 -31.72 -2.35
CA ASP A 606 -26.04 -30.28 -2.54
C ASP A 606 -24.77 -29.92 -3.34
N ALA A 607 -24.96 -29.22 -4.45
CA ALA A 607 -23.87 -28.85 -5.36
C ALA A 607 -22.87 -27.89 -4.73
N GLU A 608 -23.33 -26.95 -3.89
CA GLU A 608 -22.47 -25.99 -3.19
C GLU A 608 -21.57 -26.73 -2.19
N ILE A 609 -22.14 -27.70 -1.47
CA ILE A 609 -21.40 -28.53 -0.52
C ILE A 609 -20.34 -29.38 -1.21
N GLN A 610 -20.67 -29.97 -2.36
CA GLN A 610 -19.71 -30.73 -3.15
C GLN A 610 -18.55 -29.86 -3.63
N GLU A 611 -18.82 -28.63 -4.07
CA GLU A 611 -17.79 -27.68 -4.46
C GLU A 611 -16.85 -27.35 -3.30
N ILE A 612 -17.41 -27.04 -2.12
CA ILE A 612 -16.67 -26.76 -0.89
C ILE A 612 -15.76 -27.94 -0.51
N LEU A 613 -16.29 -29.16 -0.48
CA LEU A 613 -15.52 -30.36 -0.11
C LEU A 613 -14.42 -30.68 -1.12
N ASN A 614 -14.65 -30.45 -2.42
CA ASN A 614 -13.64 -30.64 -3.45
C ASN A 614 -12.50 -29.62 -3.32
N ASP A 615 -12.82 -28.36 -3.05
CA ASP A 615 -11.85 -27.30 -2.79
C ASP A 615 -11.03 -27.60 -1.52
N GLU A 616 -11.69 -27.97 -0.41
CA GLU A 616 -11.05 -28.37 0.84
C GLU A 616 -10.07 -29.53 0.62
N GLN A 617 -10.46 -30.58 -0.12
CA GLN A 617 -9.59 -31.72 -0.43
C GLN A 617 -8.35 -31.32 -1.24
N ASN A 618 -8.49 -30.38 -2.18
CA ASN A 618 -7.36 -29.90 -2.96
C ASN A 618 -6.40 -29.07 -2.09
N LYS A 619 -6.94 -28.15 -1.29
CA LYS A 619 -6.16 -27.35 -0.33
C LYS A 619 -5.47 -28.22 0.72
N TRP A 620 -6.08 -29.32 1.16
CA TRP A 620 -5.46 -30.28 2.07
C TRP A 620 -4.21 -30.91 1.47
N LYS A 621 -4.28 -31.38 0.22
CA LYS A 621 -3.14 -32.00 -0.48
C LYS A 621 -1.97 -31.02 -0.61
N GLU A 622 -2.25 -29.78 -1.02
CA GLU A 622 -1.21 -28.75 -1.14
C GLU A 622 -0.68 -28.30 0.23
N SER A 623 -1.52 -28.29 1.28
CA SER A 623 -1.07 -27.99 2.65
C SER A 623 -0.13 -29.06 3.20
N VAL A 624 -0.43 -30.35 3.01
CA VAL A 624 0.46 -31.46 3.39
C VAL A 624 1.76 -31.42 2.59
N LYS A 625 1.68 -31.10 1.29
CA LYS A 625 2.86 -30.91 0.45
C LYS A 625 3.74 -29.78 0.97
N ALA A 626 3.18 -28.58 1.16
CA ALA A 626 3.91 -27.43 1.66
C ALA A 626 4.53 -27.70 3.04
N ALA A 627 3.77 -28.29 3.97
CA ALA A 627 4.25 -28.62 5.30
C ALA A 627 5.52 -29.52 5.28
N LYS A 628 5.61 -30.46 4.34
CA LYS A 628 6.82 -31.27 4.15
C LYS A 628 7.99 -30.49 3.56
N GLU A 629 7.70 -29.63 2.58
CA GLU A 629 8.73 -28.83 1.90
C GLU A 629 9.36 -27.82 2.86
N PHE A 630 8.57 -27.21 3.74
CA PHE A 630 9.06 -26.36 4.83
C PHE A 630 9.54 -27.14 6.05
N ASN A 631 9.18 -28.42 6.18
CA ASN A 631 9.42 -29.26 7.36
C ASN A 631 8.81 -28.66 8.66
N ILE A 632 7.53 -28.29 8.60
CA ILE A 632 6.76 -27.65 9.68
C ILE A 632 5.40 -28.36 9.90
N PRO A 633 4.76 -28.21 11.06
CA PRO A 633 3.45 -28.82 11.31
C PRO A 633 2.30 -28.12 10.57
N ILE A 634 1.12 -28.75 10.60
CA ILE A 634 -0.16 -28.16 10.18
C ILE A 634 -1.01 -27.87 11.42
N VAL A 635 -1.60 -26.68 11.49
CA VAL A 635 -2.64 -26.31 12.45
C VAL A 635 -3.99 -26.30 11.74
N LYS A 636 -4.89 -27.19 12.15
CA LYS A 636 -6.26 -27.29 11.64
C LYS A 636 -7.21 -26.39 12.42
N ILE A 637 -8.03 -25.65 11.69
CA ILE A 637 -9.11 -24.81 12.21
C ILE A 637 -10.42 -25.29 11.61
N ASN A 638 -11.37 -25.72 12.44
CA ASN A 638 -12.70 -26.11 11.97
C ASN A 638 -13.69 -24.93 12.07
N ARG A 639 -14.14 -24.42 10.91
CA ARG A 639 -15.00 -23.22 10.82
C ARG A 639 -16.37 -23.44 11.46
N GLU A 640 -17.05 -24.55 11.16
CA GLU A 640 -18.36 -24.84 11.76
C GLU A 640 -18.27 -25.01 13.27
N ARG A 641 -17.20 -25.66 13.78
CA ARG A 641 -16.99 -25.83 15.22
C ARG A 641 -16.75 -24.50 15.93
N CYS A 642 -15.97 -23.59 15.32
CA CYS A 642 -15.83 -22.22 15.81
C CYS A 642 -17.19 -21.51 15.86
N ALA A 643 -17.95 -21.54 14.75
CA ALA A 643 -19.28 -20.93 14.67
C ALA A 643 -20.26 -21.48 15.74
N LYS A 644 -20.26 -22.79 15.98
CA LYS A 644 -21.07 -23.43 17.04
C LYS A 644 -20.68 -22.94 18.43
N SER A 645 -19.38 -22.91 18.73
CA SER A 645 -18.85 -22.43 20.01
C SER A 645 -19.21 -20.97 20.25
N GLU A 646 -18.97 -20.09 19.28
CA GLU A 646 -19.24 -18.66 19.42
C GLU A 646 -20.73 -18.36 19.53
N LYS A 647 -21.57 -19.03 18.73
CA LYS A 647 -23.02 -18.95 18.90
C LYS A 647 -23.43 -19.29 20.34
N GLN A 648 -22.91 -20.38 20.91
CA GLN A 648 -23.25 -20.78 22.28
C GLN A 648 -22.80 -19.75 23.31
N LYS A 649 -21.60 -19.16 23.16
CA LYS A 649 -21.10 -18.08 24.02
C LYS A 649 -22.02 -16.85 23.96
N ILE A 650 -22.40 -16.44 22.76
CA ILE A 650 -23.30 -15.30 22.51
C ILE A 650 -24.69 -15.56 23.12
N GLU A 651 -25.29 -16.74 22.90
CA GLU A 651 -26.61 -17.10 23.45
C GLU A 651 -26.61 -17.12 24.99
N ASN A 652 -25.53 -17.62 25.60
CA ASN A 652 -25.37 -17.61 27.06
C ASN A 652 -25.28 -16.18 27.61
N ASN A 653 -24.47 -15.32 26.99
CA ASN A 653 -24.34 -13.92 27.41
C ASN A 653 -25.63 -13.15 27.19
N PHE A 654 -26.34 -13.40 26.10
CA PHE A 654 -27.64 -12.83 25.80
C PHE A 654 -28.70 -13.21 26.84
N LYS A 655 -28.80 -14.50 27.19
CA LYS A 655 -29.71 -14.95 28.24
C LYS A 655 -29.38 -14.29 29.58
N LYS A 656 -28.09 -14.27 29.96
CA LYS A 656 -27.63 -13.63 31.20
C LYS A 656 -27.93 -12.14 31.21
N TYR A 657 -27.77 -11.45 30.08
CA TYR A 657 -28.11 -10.03 29.95
C TYR A 657 -29.61 -9.81 30.17
N LEU A 658 -30.49 -10.60 29.56
CA LEU A 658 -31.94 -10.45 29.77
C LEU A 658 -32.36 -10.67 31.23
N GLU A 659 -31.63 -11.49 31.98
CA GLU A 659 -31.88 -11.74 33.40
C GLU A 659 -31.32 -10.61 34.30
N THR A 660 -30.15 -10.04 33.97
CA THR A 660 -29.37 -9.19 34.88
C THR A 660 -29.29 -7.72 34.47
N HIS A 661 -29.46 -7.42 33.18
CA HIS A 661 -29.19 -6.13 32.55
C HIS A 661 -27.76 -5.63 32.83
N ASP A 662 -26.81 -6.56 32.96
CA ASP A 662 -25.38 -6.27 33.06
C ASP A 662 -24.86 -5.72 31.73
N VAL A 663 -24.68 -4.40 31.71
CA VAL A 663 -24.28 -3.63 30.52
C VAL A 663 -22.96 -4.11 29.92
N THR A 664 -22.07 -4.72 30.72
CA THR A 664 -20.77 -5.23 30.25
C THR A 664 -20.91 -6.38 29.25
N LEU A 665 -22.07 -7.06 29.23
CA LEU A 665 -22.34 -8.17 28.32
C LEU A 665 -22.72 -7.72 26.91
N LEU A 666 -23.17 -6.47 26.71
CA LEU A 666 -23.68 -6.01 25.42
C LEU A 666 -22.65 -6.11 24.29
N SER A 667 -21.39 -5.74 24.54
CA SER A 667 -20.33 -5.88 23.53
C SER A 667 -20.08 -7.35 23.18
N SER A 668 -20.04 -8.24 24.18
CA SER A 668 -19.87 -9.68 23.96
C SER A 668 -21.03 -10.36 23.21
N ILE A 669 -22.16 -9.67 23.08
CA ILE A 669 -23.32 -10.11 22.30
C ILE A 669 -23.25 -9.51 20.90
N ILE A 670 -23.18 -8.18 20.78
CA ILE A 670 -23.33 -7.47 19.50
C ILE A 670 -22.04 -7.55 18.69
N THR A 671 -20.92 -7.12 19.27
CA THR A 671 -19.63 -7.08 18.57
C THR A 671 -19.17 -8.49 18.21
N ASN A 672 -19.29 -9.47 19.11
CA ASN A 672 -18.94 -10.85 18.78
C ASN A 672 -19.86 -11.47 17.72
N PHE A 673 -21.16 -11.11 17.68
CA PHE A 673 -22.04 -11.56 16.61
C PHE A 673 -21.56 -11.01 15.27
N GLU A 674 -21.27 -9.71 15.19
CA GLU A 674 -20.79 -9.09 13.96
C GLU A 674 -19.39 -9.59 13.56
N ASN A 675 -18.47 -9.82 14.51
CA ASN A 675 -17.17 -10.45 14.23
C ASN A 675 -17.34 -11.81 13.52
N ASN A 676 -18.21 -12.66 14.04
CA ASN A 676 -18.45 -13.99 13.48
C ASN A 676 -19.18 -13.91 12.15
N ARG A 677 -20.13 -12.98 12.02
CA ARG A 677 -20.83 -12.70 10.77
C ARG A 677 -19.85 -12.25 9.68
N THR A 678 -18.94 -11.32 9.99
CA THR A 678 -17.88 -10.88 9.08
C THR A 678 -16.92 -12.04 8.78
N GLY A 679 -16.47 -12.79 9.79
CA GLY A 679 -15.59 -13.95 9.63
C GLY A 679 -16.17 -15.10 8.81
N THR A 680 -17.50 -15.16 8.63
CA THR A 680 -18.21 -16.17 7.83
C THR A 680 -18.78 -15.62 6.53
N ARG A 681 -18.44 -14.39 6.12
CA ARG A 681 -19.06 -13.70 4.98
C ARG A 681 -18.90 -14.40 3.63
N GLU A 682 -17.74 -15.02 3.39
CA GLU A 682 -17.47 -15.84 2.19
C GLU A 682 -18.05 -17.27 2.31
N HIS A 683 -18.58 -17.63 3.48
CA HIS A 683 -19.14 -18.96 3.81
C HIS A 683 -20.62 -18.81 4.15
N ASN A 684 -21.43 -18.41 3.15
CA ASN A 684 -22.83 -18.04 3.32
C ASN A 684 -23.65 -19.09 4.09
N TYR A 685 -23.41 -20.38 3.86
CA TYR A 685 -24.08 -21.46 4.58
C TYR A 685 -23.85 -21.42 6.10
N LEU A 686 -22.63 -21.09 6.58
CA LEU A 686 -22.35 -20.89 8.01
C LEU A 686 -22.98 -19.60 8.52
N LYS A 687 -22.84 -18.51 7.75
CA LYS A 687 -23.38 -17.19 8.10
C LYS A 687 -24.89 -17.27 8.32
N GLU A 688 -25.64 -17.84 7.38
CA GLU A 688 -27.10 -17.97 7.52
C GLU A 688 -27.48 -18.95 8.63
N LYS A 689 -26.75 -20.06 8.77
CA LYS A 689 -27.02 -21.07 9.79
C LYS A 689 -26.76 -20.60 11.22
N TYR A 690 -25.77 -19.75 11.45
CA TYR A 690 -25.32 -19.35 12.80
C TYR A 690 -25.52 -17.86 13.10
N PHE A 691 -25.25 -16.97 12.15
CA PHE A 691 -25.13 -15.51 12.34
C PHE A 691 -25.94 -14.68 11.30
N SER A 692 -27.17 -15.12 11.00
CA SER A 692 -28.05 -14.45 10.03
C SER A 692 -28.55 -13.08 10.52
N ASN A 693 -28.96 -12.23 9.57
CA ASN A 693 -29.53 -10.91 9.85
C ASN A 693 -30.75 -11.00 10.77
N GLU A 694 -31.61 -11.99 10.54
CA GLU A 694 -32.81 -12.23 11.33
C GLU A 694 -32.48 -12.47 12.81
N LYS A 695 -31.42 -13.24 13.08
CA LYS A 695 -31.03 -13.58 14.46
C LYS A 695 -30.54 -12.38 15.25
N ILE A 696 -29.67 -11.54 14.68
CA ILE A 696 -29.19 -10.35 15.39
C ILE A 696 -30.33 -9.34 15.59
N GLN A 697 -31.22 -9.19 14.60
CA GLN A 697 -32.40 -8.34 14.73
C GLN A 697 -33.33 -8.83 15.85
N GLU A 698 -33.59 -10.13 15.94
CA GLU A 698 -34.36 -10.71 17.05
C GLU A 698 -33.71 -10.48 18.42
N MET A 699 -32.38 -10.62 18.50
CA MET A 699 -31.63 -10.38 19.73
C MET A 699 -31.70 -8.91 20.15
N LEU A 700 -31.49 -7.99 19.21
CA LEU A 700 -31.61 -6.56 19.44
C LEU A 700 -33.04 -6.21 19.88
N ASP A 701 -34.07 -6.64 19.16
CA ASP A 701 -35.47 -6.36 19.50
C ASP A 701 -35.81 -6.83 20.93
N LYS A 702 -35.33 -8.01 21.34
CA LYS A 702 -35.49 -8.52 22.72
C LYS A 702 -34.72 -7.70 23.76
N ILE A 703 -33.48 -7.29 23.46
CA ILE A 703 -32.70 -6.37 24.31
C ILE A 703 -33.50 -5.07 24.51
N PHE A 704 -34.04 -4.52 23.43
CA PHE A 704 -34.84 -3.30 23.44
C PHE A 704 -36.12 -3.44 24.28
N ILE A 705 -36.91 -4.49 24.05
CA ILE A 705 -38.13 -4.75 24.83
C ILE A 705 -37.80 -4.89 26.32
N SER A 706 -36.72 -5.61 26.65
CA SER A 706 -36.24 -5.76 28.04
C SER A 706 -35.89 -4.41 28.66
N LEU A 707 -35.14 -3.57 27.92
CA LEU A 707 -34.77 -2.22 28.36
C LEU A 707 -35.96 -1.29 28.53
N GLN A 708 -36.97 -1.38 27.67
CA GLN A 708 -38.20 -0.59 27.82
C GLN A 708 -38.97 -0.96 29.09
N GLY A 709 -39.00 -2.25 29.42
CA GLY A 709 -39.66 -2.81 30.61
C GLY A 709 -38.97 -2.54 31.95
N LEU A 710 -37.70 -2.11 31.93
CA LEU A 710 -36.96 -1.77 33.15
C LEU A 710 -37.63 -0.64 33.94
N GLN A 711 -37.86 -0.90 35.23
CA GLN A 711 -38.40 0.08 36.19
C GLN A 711 -37.33 0.97 36.83
N ASP A 712 -36.06 0.54 36.81
CA ASP A 712 -34.94 1.34 37.32
C ASP A 712 -34.44 2.28 36.21
N ASP A 713 -34.79 3.56 36.32
CA ASP A 713 -34.45 4.59 35.33
C ASP A 713 -32.95 4.82 35.19
N LYS A 714 -32.17 4.65 36.27
CA LYS A 714 -30.71 4.84 36.22
C LYS A 714 -30.06 3.70 35.44
N LEU A 715 -30.45 2.46 35.74
CA LEU A 715 -29.98 1.27 35.04
C LEU A 715 -30.41 1.28 33.56
N LYS A 716 -31.65 1.67 33.30
CA LYS A 716 -32.20 1.82 31.95
C LYS A 716 -31.41 2.84 31.12
N LYS A 717 -31.14 4.03 31.66
CA LYS A 717 -30.33 5.06 30.99
C LYS A 717 -28.89 4.61 30.76
N SER A 718 -28.28 3.93 31.73
CA SER A 718 -26.92 3.43 31.59
C SER A 718 -26.81 2.43 30.45
N ASN A 719 -27.73 1.46 30.38
CA ASN A 719 -27.76 0.47 29.31
C ASN A 719 -28.10 1.10 27.94
N ALA A 720 -29.07 2.01 27.89
CA ALA A 720 -29.42 2.72 26.66
C ALA A 720 -28.23 3.48 26.07
N LYS A 721 -27.46 4.18 26.91
CA LYS A 721 -26.25 4.90 26.49
C LYS A 721 -25.17 3.97 25.97
N GLU A 722 -24.88 2.88 26.67
CA GLU A 722 -23.85 1.94 26.19
C GLU A 722 -24.29 1.24 24.90
N LEU A 723 -25.57 0.87 24.79
CA LEU A 723 -26.10 0.30 23.56
C LEU A 723 -25.97 1.28 22.37
N ALA A 724 -26.34 2.55 22.55
CA ALA A 724 -26.17 3.56 21.50
C ALA A 724 -24.70 3.69 21.08
N LYS A 725 -23.79 3.80 22.06
CA LYS A 725 -22.35 3.88 21.82
C LYS A 725 -21.81 2.66 21.06
N LEU A 726 -22.25 1.45 21.42
CA LEU A 726 -21.85 0.23 20.72
C LEU A 726 -22.35 0.22 19.28
N LEU A 727 -23.61 0.58 19.05
CA LEU A 727 -24.17 0.64 17.69
C LEU A 727 -23.50 1.72 16.83
N GLU A 728 -23.18 2.88 17.41
CA GLU A 728 -22.39 3.93 16.75
C GLU A 728 -20.97 3.45 16.41
N ASN A 729 -20.33 2.70 17.31
CA ASN A 729 -19.03 2.11 17.05
C ASN A 729 -19.08 1.09 15.91
N GLU A 730 -20.08 0.21 15.86
CA GLU A 730 -20.25 -0.77 14.77
C GLU A 730 -20.49 -0.08 13.42
N LYS A 731 -21.30 0.99 13.41
CA LYS A 731 -21.48 1.85 12.23
C LYS A 731 -20.16 2.47 11.78
N GLY A 732 -19.43 3.09 12.72
CA GLY A 732 -18.14 3.71 12.44
C GLY A 732 -17.06 2.74 11.95
N ASN A 733 -17.02 1.51 12.50
CA ASN A 733 -16.11 0.46 12.05
C ASN A 733 -16.38 0.07 10.59
N THR A 734 -17.67 -0.07 10.23
CA THR A 734 -18.10 -0.38 8.87
C THR A 734 -17.76 0.76 7.89
N GLU A 735 -18.04 2.01 8.26
CA GLU A 735 -17.73 3.18 7.45
C GLU A 735 -16.21 3.34 7.22
N ARG A 736 -15.38 3.07 8.25
CA ARG A 736 -13.92 3.17 8.12
C ARG A 736 -13.31 2.06 7.25
N CYS A 737 -13.89 0.86 7.27
CA CYS A 737 -13.46 -0.25 6.43
C CYS A 737 -13.82 -0.04 4.95
N ASN A 738 -14.89 0.71 4.65
CA ASN A 738 -15.38 0.90 3.30
C ASN A 738 -14.97 2.27 2.74
N LEU A 739 -13.95 2.31 1.88
CA LEU A 739 -13.49 3.55 1.21
C LEU A 739 -14.52 4.13 0.22
N ILE A 740 -15.61 3.41 -0.08
CA ILE A 740 -16.63 3.78 -1.08
C ILE A 740 -18.06 3.67 -0.49
N VAL A 741 -18.54 4.78 0.12
CA VAL A 741 -19.91 5.35 -0.03
C VAL A 741 -21.12 4.81 0.82
N ARG A 742 -21.89 5.78 1.41
CA ARG A 742 -23.35 5.88 1.81
C ARG A 742 -24.02 4.77 2.66
N ASP A 743 -24.95 5.21 3.53
CA ASP A 743 -25.77 4.40 4.48
C ASP A 743 -26.37 3.08 3.93
N LYS A 744 -26.65 2.96 2.63
CA LYS A 744 -27.21 1.73 2.03
C LYS A 744 -26.24 0.54 2.08
N VAL A 745 -24.95 0.78 1.96
CA VAL A 745 -23.92 -0.29 1.96
C VAL A 745 -23.62 -0.73 3.40
N THR A 746 -23.67 0.19 4.37
CA THR A 746 -23.45 -0.10 5.80
C THR A 746 -24.41 -1.17 6.35
N ASN A 747 -25.70 -1.08 5.99
CA ASN A 747 -26.73 -2.04 6.42
C ASN A 747 -26.67 -3.40 5.69
N GLU A 748 -25.90 -3.50 4.59
CA GLU A 748 -25.65 -4.79 3.93
C GLU A 748 -24.51 -5.55 4.64
N PHE A 749 -23.52 -4.82 5.16
CA PHE A 749 -22.40 -5.38 5.93
C PHE A 749 -22.83 -5.76 7.36
N LEU A 750 -23.48 -4.86 8.08
CA LEU A 750 -24.06 -5.17 9.39
C LEU A 750 -25.34 -6.00 9.21
N GLY A 751 -25.63 -6.93 10.11
CA GLY A 751 -26.84 -7.75 10.03
C GLY A 751 -28.16 -6.99 10.26
N PHE A 752 -28.11 -5.67 10.49
CA PHE A 752 -29.23 -4.87 10.97
C PHE A 752 -29.12 -3.38 10.61
N ASP A 753 -30.25 -2.65 10.66
CA ASP A 753 -30.32 -1.21 10.43
C ASP A 753 -29.99 -0.43 11.72
N VAL A 754 -28.77 0.10 11.80
CA VAL A 754 -28.28 0.84 12.96
C VAL A 754 -29.15 2.06 13.27
N ASN A 755 -29.56 2.82 12.24
CA ASN A 755 -30.25 4.10 12.42
C ASN A 755 -31.64 3.88 13.06
N LYS A 756 -32.36 2.82 12.64
CA LYS A 756 -33.64 2.41 13.24
C LYS A 756 -33.52 2.23 14.77
N TYR A 757 -32.44 1.59 15.22
CA TYR A 757 -32.23 1.32 16.64
C TYR A 757 -31.76 2.57 17.40
N LEU A 758 -30.86 3.39 16.82
CA LEU A 758 -30.42 4.65 17.44
C LEU A 758 -31.56 5.66 17.64
N ASP A 759 -32.47 5.79 16.67
CA ASP A 759 -33.65 6.66 16.80
C ASP A 759 -34.53 6.23 17.97
N THR A 760 -34.70 4.92 18.13
CA THR A 760 -35.49 4.33 19.22
C THR A 760 -34.82 4.53 20.58
N ILE A 761 -33.49 4.39 20.67
CA ILE A 761 -32.73 4.66 21.90
C ILE A 761 -32.82 6.15 22.28
N SER A 762 -32.70 7.04 21.31
CA SER A 762 -32.72 8.49 21.54
C SER A 762 -34.02 8.92 22.20
N GLN A 763 -35.16 8.37 21.77
CA GLN A 763 -36.46 8.58 22.44
C GLN A 763 -36.47 8.09 23.89
N LEU A 764 -35.76 7.01 24.23
CA LEU A 764 -35.65 6.52 25.62
C LEU A 764 -34.75 7.42 26.48
N ILE A 765 -33.80 8.14 25.88
CA ILE A 765 -32.90 9.07 26.56
C ILE A 765 -33.55 10.47 26.70
N GLU A 766 -34.35 10.92 25.72
CA GLU A 766 -34.93 12.27 25.64
C GLU A 766 -36.26 12.45 26.39
N ASN A 767 -37.06 11.40 26.60
CA ASN A 767 -38.42 11.45 27.17
C ASN A 767 -38.54 11.90 28.66
N GLU A 768 -37.56 12.62 29.20
CA GLU A 768 -37.58 13.21 30.55
C GLU A 768 -37.18 14.70 30.62
N LYS A 769 -36.94 15.39 29.51
CA LYS A 769 -36.85 16.88 29.56
C LYS A 769 -38.22 17.57 29.67
N GLU A 770 -39.32 16.83 29.52
CA GLU A 770 -40.70 17.35 29.58
C GLU A 770 -41.58 16.73 30.70
N ARG A 771 -40.98 16.10 31.72
CA ARG A 771 -41.65 15.77 32.99
C ARG A 771 -40.86 16.33 34.16
#